data_AF-A0AAX2LGK0-F1
#
_entry.id   AF-A0AAX2LGK0-F1
#
_cell.length_a   1.000
_cell.length_b   1.000
_cell.length_c   1.000
_cell.angle_alpha   90.00
_cell.angle_beta   90.00
_cell.angle_gamma   90.00
#
_symmetry.space_group_name_H-M   'P 1'
#
loop_
_entity.id
_entity.type
_entity.pdbx_description
1 polymer ?
#
loop_
_entity_poly.entity_id
_entity_poly.type
_entity_poly.pdbx_seq_one_letter_code
_entity_poly.pdbx_strand_id
1 'polypeptide(L)'
;MTKKKPFYITTPIYYPSGKLHIGSAYTTIACDVLARYKRMMGYDVFYLTGLDEHGQKIQDKAQEAGLSPQAYVDGMAEEVKALWKLLDISYDKFIRTTDDYHEEVVAAVFERLLAQDDIYLGTYSGWYSVSDEEFFTESQLAEVYRDEAGKVIGGVAPSGHEVEWVSEESYFLRLSKYADRLVAFFKAQPDFIQPDGRMNEMLKNFIEPGLEDLAVSRTTFTWGVPVPSDPKHVVYVWIDALLNYATALGYGQKDHANFDKFWSGRVFHMVGKDILRFHSIYWPILLMMLDLPMPERLIAHGWFVMKDGKMSKSKGNVIYPEMLVERFGLDPLRYYLMRSLPVGSDGTFTPEDYVGRINYELANDLGNLLNRTVAMINKYFDGRVPAYVKNVTAFDADLEQVVADHIAEYHKQMEAVDYPRALEAVWTIISRTNKYIDETAPWVLAKAADSKEQLASVMAHLAASLRVVAHLIQPFMMTTSAAMMEQLGLGAKYHLEELDLADLPTGVTVVAKGEPIFPRLDMEAEINYIKEQMKMSTAKPQEADWDPEKVALKSEKDTITFEAFDAIELRVAEVKEVSRVEGSEKLLRFRLDAGDGEDRQILSGIAAYYPNEQELVGKKVQIVANLKPRKMMKKYISQGMLLSAEHDGKLTVLTVDPSVPNGAIIG
;
A
#
# COMPACT_ATOMS: atom_id res chain seq x y z
N MET A 1 11.68 13.94 -36.34
CA MET A 1 10.93 13.86 -35.08
C MET A 1 11.80 14.48 -34.00
N THR A 2 11.37 15.57 -33.37
CA THR A 2 12.07 16.15 -32.22
C THR A 2 12.10 15.09 -31.10
N LYS A 3 13.28 14.78 -30.58
CA LYS A 3 13.45 13.77 -29.51
C LYS A 3 12.76 14.32 -28.25
N LYS A 4 11.69 13.67 -27.79
CA LYS A 4 10.97 14.06 -26.56
C LYS A 4 11.93 14.04 -25.36
N LYS A 5 11.75 14.97 -24.42
CA LYS A 5 12.58 15.06 -23.21
C LYS A 5 12.18 13.93 -22.24
N PRO A 6 13.13 13.14 -21.72
CA PRO A 6 12.84 12.09 -20.75
C PRO A 6 12.49 12.69 -19.37
N PHE A 7 11.46 12.14 -18.74
CA PHE A 7 11.03 12.43 -17.38
C PHE A 7 10.73 11.13 -16.66
N TYR A 8 11.28 10.98 -15.46
CA TYR A 8 11.12 9.81 -14.61
C TYR A 8 10.53 10.24 -13.27
N ILE A 9 9.42 9.60 -12.88
CA ILE A 9 8.78 9.83 -11.59
C ILE A 9 8.51 8.53 -10.86
N THR A 10 8.72 8.51 -9.55
CA THR A 10 8.52 7.33 -8.72
C THR A 10 7.64 7.62 -7.51
N THR A 11 6.78 6.67 -7.17
CA THR A 11 6.27 6.54 -5.80
C THR A 11 7.34 5.89 -4.91
N PRO A 12 7.15 5.83 -3.58
CA PRO A 12 7.77 4.78 -2.79
C PRO A 12 7.22 3.43 -3.25
N ILE A 13 7.96 2.36 -3.00
CA ILE A 13 7.40 1.01 -3.05
C ILE A 13 6.76 0.68 -1.69
N TYR A 14 5.59 0.04 -1.71
CA TYR A 14 4.77 -0.13 -0.51
C TYR A 14 5.01 -1.48 0.16
N TYR A 15 5.07 -1.52 1.49
CA TYR A 15 5.09 -2.78 2.23
C TYR A 15 3.75 -3.52 2.11
N PRO A 16 3.71 -4.76 1.59
CA PRO A 16 2.49 -5.56 1.46
C PRO A 16 2.06 -6.20 2.78
N SER A 17 2.15 -5.49 3.91
CA SER A 17 1.74 -5.98 5.24
C SER A 17 0.22 -5.89 5.50
N GLY A 18 -0.55 -5.58 4.46
CA GLY A 18 -2.01 -5.54 4.44
C GLY A 18 -2.56 -4.48 3.50
N LYS A 19 -3.88 -4.37 3.47
CA LYS A 19 -4.61 -3.48 2.55
C LYS A 19 -4.15 -2.02 2.59
N LEU A 20 -3.92 -1.43 1.42
CA LEU A 20 -3.53 -0.03 1.26
C LEU A 20 -4.72 0.92 1.48
N HIS A 21 -4.47 2.05 2.14
CA HIS A 21 -5.45 3.06 2.47
C HIS A 21 -5.24 4.36 1.67
N ILE A 22 -6.09 5.37 1.85
CA ILE A 22 -6.01 6.65 1.12
C ILE A 22 -4.64 7.35 1.20
N GLY A 23 -3.86 7.13 2.27
CA GLY A 23 -2.50 7.65 2.38
C GLY A 23 -1.55 7.11 1.30
N SER A 24 -1.58 5.80 1.02
CA SER A 24 -0.79 5.19 -0.05
C SER A 24 -1.33 5.58 -1.42
N ALA A 25 -2.66 5.59 -1.56
CA ALA A 25 -3.33 6.01 -2.80
C ALA A 25 -3.03 7.48 -3.16
N TYR A 26 -2.89 8.37 -2.16
CA TYR A 26 -2.52 9.76 -2.40
C TYR A 26 -1.20 9.86 -3.18
N THR A 27 -0.13 9.22 -2.71
CA THR A 27 1.19 9.33 -3.36
C THR A 27 1.15 8.77 -4.78
N THR A 28 0.45 7.65 -4.99
CA THR A 28 0.29 7.04 -6.32
C THR A 28 -0.53 7.91 -7.27
N ILE A 29 -1.62 8.51 -6.79
CA ILE A 29 -2.43 9.44 -7.58
C ILE A 29 -1.65 10.72 -7.87
N ALA A 30 -0.92 11.26 -6.89
CA ALA A 30 -0.07 12.44 -7.05
C ALA A 30 1.01 12.23 -8.13
N CYS A 31 1.69 11.09 -8.15
CA CYS A 31 2.65 10.77 -9.21
C CYS A 31 1.96 10.58 -10.56
N ASP A 32 0.81 9.92 -10.58
CA ASP A 32 0.02 9.71 -11.80
C ASP A 32 -0.45 11.02 -12.43
N VAL A 33 -0.92 11.98 -11.63
CA VAL A 33 -1.29 13.34 -12.05
C VAL A 33 -0.11 14.02 -12.75
N LEU A 34 1.08 14.00 -12.14
CA LEU A 34 2.26 14.62 -12.72
C LEU A 34 2.75 13.86 -13.97
N ALA A 35 2.69 12.54 -13.97
CA ALA A 35 3.02 11.72 -15.14
C ALA A 35 2.10 12.06 -16.33
N ARG A 36 0.79 12.12 -16.11
CA ARG A 36 -0.21 12.51 -17.12
C ARG A 36 0.04 13.93 -17.62
N TYR A 37 0.22 14.89 -16.72
CA TYR A 37 0.56 16.27 -17.08
C TYR A 37 1.82 16.34 -17.96
N LYS A 38 2.91 15.68 -17.56
CA LYS A 38 4.17 15.68 -18.33
C LYS A 38 4.01 15.04 -19.70
N ARG A 39 3.25 13.93 -19.82
CA ARG A 39 2.92 13.33 -21.13
C ARG A 39 2.17 14.32 -22.03
N MET A 40 1.24 15.10 -21.46
CA MET A 40 0.48 16.13 -22.17
C MET A 40 1.29 17.37 -22.52
N MET A 41 2.36 17.63 -21.77
CA MET A 41 3.39 18.64 -22.07
C MET A 41 4.50 18.10 -23.00
N GLY A 42 4.26 16.98 -23.70
CA GLY A 42 5.17 16.46 -24.72
C GLY A 42 6.39 15.69 -24.20
N TYR A 43 6.49 15.40 -22.90
CA TYR A 43 7.58 14.59 -22.34
C TYR A 43 7.42 13.11 -22.72
N ASP A 44 8.56 12.42 -22.75
CA ASP A 44 8.63 10.97 -22.71
C ASP A 44 8.71 10.59 -21.23
N VAL A 45 7.67 9.92 -20.72
CA VAL A 45 7.51 9.70 -19.28
C VAL A 45 7.68 8.23 -18.96
N PHE A 46 8.44 7.95 -17.91
CA PHE A 46 8.45 6.67 -17.22
C PHE A 46 7.93 6.89 -15.80
N TYR A 47 6.86 6.20 -15.42
CA TYR A 47 6.26 6.27 -14.11
C TYR A 47 6.37 4.92 -13.39
N LEU A 48 7.11 4.88 -12.28
CA LEU A 48 7.32 3.69 -11.46
C LEU A 48 6.48 3.71 -10.18
N THR A 49 5.89 2.55 -9.88
CA THR A 49 5.38 2.18 -8.55
C THR A 49 5.71 0.71 -8.25
N GLY A 50 5.41 0.19 -7.07
CA GLY A 50 5.74 -1.19 -6.74
C GLY A 50 5.55 -1.59 -5.28
N LEU A 51 6.10 -2.74 -4.92
CA LEU A 51 6.07 -3.30 -3.57
C LEU A 51 7.47 -3.59 -3.03
N ASP A 52 7.63 -3.31 -1.74
CA ASP A 52 8.77 -3.70 -0.91
C ASP A 52 8.41 -4.99 -0.16
N GLU A 53 8.87 -6.12 -0.69
CA GLU A 53 8.34 -7.44 -0.37
C GLU A 53 9.20 -8.20 0.65
N HIS A 54 10.33 -7.65 1.08
CA HIS A 54 11.29 -8.33 1.96
C HIS A 54 11.21 -7.90 3.44
N GLY A 55 11.88 -8.67 4.30
CA GLY A 55 12.05 -8.37 5.71
C GLY A 55 11.17 -9.19 6.66
N GLN A 56 11.56 -9.17 7.94
CA GLN A 56 10.93 -9.92 9.04
C GLN A 56 9.40 -9.77 9.08
N LYS A 57 8.90 -8.54 8.98
CA LYS A 57 7.48 -8.23 9.08
C LYS A 57 6.62 -8.98 8.05
N ILE A 58 7.16 -9.19 6.83
CA ILE A 58 6.47 -9.94 5.78
C ILE A 58 6.53 -11.43 6.07
N GLN A 59 7.68 -11.93 6.53
CA GLN A 59 7.82 -13.32 6.94
C GLN A 59 6.82 -13.69 8.06
N ASP A 60 6.67 -12.84 9.07
CA ASP A 60 5.72 -13.04 10.17
C ASP A 60 4.27 -13.06 9.68
N LYS A 61 3.91 -12.12 8.79
CA LYS A 61 2.56 -12.05 8.23
C LYS A 61 2.23 -13.25 7.35
N ALA A 62 3.19 -13.75 6.59
CA ALA A 62 3.03 -14.97 5.82
C ALA A 62 2.82 -16.18 6.75
N GLN A 63 3.61 -16.28 7.83
CA GLN A 63 3.46 -17.33 8.84
C GLN A 63 2.11 -17.27 9.56
N GLU A 64 1.65 -16.08 9.98
CA GLU A 64 0.32 -15.85 10.55
C GLU A 64 -0.80 -16.30 9.59
N ALA A 65 -0.60 -16.12 8.28
CA ALA A 65 -1.54 -16.53 7.25
C ALA A 65 -1.42 -18.02 6.85
N GLY A 66 -0.45 -18.77 7.39
CA GLY A 66 -0.18 -20.16 7.01
C GLY A 66 0.35 -20.32 5.58
N LEU A 67 1.01 -19.29 5.03
CA LEU A 67 1.54 -19.25 3.66
C LEU A 67 3.08 -19.14 3.68
N SER A 68 3.72 -19.50 2.56
CA SER A 68 5.12 -19.10 2.36
C SER A 68 5.20 -17.59 2.08
N PRO A 69 6.32 -16.92 2.42
CA PRO A 69 6.46 -15.48 2.16
C PRO A 69 6.24 -15.09 0.69
N GLN A 70 6.78 -15.86 -0.26
CA GLN A 70 6.54 -15.63 -1.70
C GLN A 70 5.05 -15.68 -2.06
N ALA A 71 4.34 -16.73 -1.62
CA ALA A 71 2.92 -16.89 -1.91
C ALA A 71 2.08 -15.76 -1.28
N TYR A 72 2.48 -15.27 -0.10
CA TYR A 72 1.85 -14.13 0.54
C TYR A 72 2.02 -12.85 -0.28
N VAL A 73 3.25 -12.51 -0.67
CA VAL A 73 3.51 -11.27 -1.43
C VAL A 73 2.97 -11.32 -2.85
N ASP A 74 2.91 -12.51 -3.48
CA ASP A 74 2.25 -12.69 -4.78
C ASP A 74 0.76 -12.33 -4.71
N GLY A 75 0.05 -12.78 -3.68
CA GLY A 75 -1.35 -12.42 -3.45
C GLY A 75 -1.53 -10.92 -3.22
N MET A 76 -0.68 -10.32 -2.40
CA MET A 76 -0.71 -8.88 -2.13
C MET A 76 -0.39 -8.04 -3.37
N ALA A 77 0.52 -8.49 -4.23
CA ALA A 77 0.83 -7.82 -5.49
C ALA A 77 -0.39 -7.75 -6.41
N GLU A 78 -1.17 -8.83 -6.50
CA GLU A 78 -2.40 -8.84 -7.30
C GLU A 78 -3.48 -7.93 -6.72
N GLU A 79 -3.66 -7.90 -5.39
CA GLU A 79 -4.58 -6.95 -4.72
C GLU A 79 -4.20 -5.49 -5.00
N VAL A 80 -2.91 -5.15 -4.89
CA VAL A 80 -2.44 -3.79 -5.11
C VAL A 80 -2.53 -3.39 -6.58
N LYS A 81 -2.22 -4.28 -7.52
CA LYS A 81 -2.46 -4.03 -8.96
C LYS A 81 -3.93 -3.85 -9.28
N ALA A 82 -4.82 -4.60 -8.64
CA ALA A 82 -6.27 -4.44 -8.79
C ALA A 82 -6.73 -3.06 -8.28
N LEU A 83 -6.20 -2.62 -7.13
CA LEU A 83 -6.44 -1.26 -6.62
C LEU A 83 -5.92 -0.18 -7.58
N TRP A 84 -4.71 -0.32 -8.12
CA TRP A 84 -4.17 0.62 -9.10
C TRP A 84 -4.98 0.67 -10.40
N LYS A 85 -5.55 -0.46 -10.82
CA LYS A 85 -6.49 -0.51 -11.94
C LYS A 85 -7.80 0.22 -11.61
N LEU A 86 -8.36 0.02 -10.41
CA LEU A 86 -9.55 0.73 -9.96
C LEU A 86 -9.32 2.25 -9.92
N LEU A 87 -8.12 2.68 -9.51
CA LEU A 87 -7.73 4.09 -9.42
C LEU A 87 -7.26 4.71 -10.74
N ASP A 88 -7.31 3.96 -11.84
CA ASP A 88 -6.79 4.31 -13.18
C ASP A 88 -5.37 4.89 -13.12
N ILE A 89 -4.45 4.18 -12.45
CA ILE A 89 -3.05 4.59 -12.36
C ILE A 89 -2.29 4.17 -13.61
N SER A 90 -1.67 5.14 -14.29
CA SER A 90 -0.97 4.99 -15.57
C SER A 90 0.53 4.75 -15.40
N TYR A 91 0.93 3.85 -14.50
CA TYR A 91 2.35 3.49 -14.33
C TYR A 91 2.88 2.73 -15.56
N ASP A 92 4.15 2.92 -15.86
CA ASP A 92 4.86 2.22 -16.95
C ASP A 92 5.51 0.93 -16.44
N LYS A 93 5.85 0.87 -15.14
CA LYS A 93 6.34 -0.35 -14.49
C LYS A 93 5.84 -0.48 -13.06
N PHE A 94 5.47 -1.71 -12.69
CA PHE A 94 5.21 -2.14 -11.33
C PHE A 94 6.36 -3.05 -10.91
N ILE A 95 7.27 -2.56 -10.08
CA ILE A 95 8.41 -3.34 -9.59
C ILE A 95 8.02 -4.14 -8.33
N ARG A 96 8.59 -5.33 -8.19
CA ARG A 96 8.55 -6.10 -6.95
C ARG A 96 9.99 -6.34 -6.51
N THR A 97 10.30 -6.20 -5.22
CA THR A 97 11.68 -6.47 -4.78
C THR A 97 12.06 -7.95 -4.87
N THR A 98 11.08 -8.86 -5.01
CA THR A 98 11.31 -10.27 -5.34
C THR A 98 11.56 -10.53 -6.83
N ASP A 99 11.55 -9.50 -7.69
CA ASP A 99 11.90 -9.69 -9.10
C ASP A 99 13.38 -10.11 -9.20
N ASP A 100 13.68 -11.25 -9.84
CA ASP A 100 15.03 -11.83 -9.93
C ASP A 100 16.12 -10.80 -10.33
N TYR A 101 15.81 -9.96 -11.33
CA TYR A 101 16.75 -8.95 -11.82
C TYR A 101 17.07 -7.87 -10.79
N HIS A 102 16.18 -7.61 -9.84
CA HIS A 102 16.40 -6.67 -8.75
C HIS A 102 17.30 -7.30 -7.69
N GLU A 103 16.98 -8.51 -7.24
CA GLU A 103 17.78 -9.24 -6.25
C GLU A 103 19.22 -9.45 -6.72
N GLU A 104 19.42 -9.83 -7.98
CA GLU A 104 20.76 -9.97 -8.59
C GLU A 104 21.58 -8.68 -8.50
N VAL A 105 20.95 -7.53 -8.77
CA VAL A 105 21.63 -6.23 -8.72
C VAL A 105 21.88 -5.79 -7.29
N VAL A 106 20.94 -6.02 -6.37
CA VAL A 106 21.10 -5.72 -4.94
C VAL A 106 22.29 -6.50 -4.36
N ALA A 107 22.34 -7.81 -4.65
CA ALA A 107 23.44 -8.68 -4.26
C ALA A 107 24.78 -8.19 -4.84
N ALA A 108 24.82 -7.86 -6.13
CA ALA A 108 26.04 -7.36 -6.79
C ALA A 108 26.49 -5.98 -6.25
N VAL A 109 25.54 -5.09 -5.93
CA VAL A 109 25.84 -3.80 -5.31
C VAL A 109 26.44 -3.99 -3.93
N PHE A 110 25.88 -4.90 -3.12
CA PHE A 110 26.42 -5.18 -1.78
C PHE A 110 27.89 -5.65 -1.85
N GLU A 111 28.19 -6.61 -2.72
CA GLU A 111 29.56 -7.10 -2.96
C GLU A 111 30.50 -5.99 -3.45
N ARG A 112 30.02 -5.12 -4.34
CA ARG A 112 30.81 -3.96 -4.81
C ARG A 112 31.16 -3.04 -3.65
N LEU A 113 30.20 -2.70 -2.79
CA LEU A 113 30.42 -1.80 -1.65
C LEU A 113 31.34 -2.44 -0.59
N LEU A 114 31.26 -3.76 -0.41
CA LEU A 114 32.20 -4.52 0.43
C LEU A 114 33.63 -4.43 -0.13
N ALA A 115 33.80 -4.64 -1.44
CA ALA A 115 35.09 -4.54 -2.12
C ALA A 115 35.68 -3.12 -2.12
N GLN A 116 34.84 -2.08 -2.00
CA GLN A 116 35.23 -0.67 -1.92
C GLN A 116 35.52 -0.20 -0.47
N ASP A 117 35.41 -1.07 0.54
CA ASP A 117 35.47 -0.72 1.97
C ASP A 117 34.43 0.35 2.36
N ASP A 118 33.31 0.43 1.63
CA ASP A 118 32.14 1.22 2.03
C ASP A 118 31.17 0.42 2.89
N ILE A 119 31.23 -0.92 2.79
CA ILE A 119 30.63 -1.85 3.73
C ILE A 119 31.73 -2.61 4.47
N TYR A 120 31.60 -2.79 5.78
CA TYR A 120 32.53 -3.57 6.59
C TYR A 120 31.79 -4.42 7.62
N LEU A 121 32.36 -5.57 8.00
CA LEU A 121 31.82 -6.40 9.06
C LEU A 121 32.10 -5.76 10.42
N GLY A 122 31.07 -5.62 11.24
CA GLY A 122 31.15 -5.12 12.60
C GLY A 122 30.22 -5.90 13.52
N THR A 123 30.02 -5.36 14.72
CA THR A 123 29.14 -5.97 15.71
C THR A 123 28.24 -4.91 16.31
N TYR A 124 26.94 -5.07 16.17
CA TYR A 124 25.94 -4.26 16.86
C TYR A 124 25.75 -4.85 18.25
N SER A 125 25.95 -4.05 19.29
CA SER A 125 25.77 -4.52 20.67
C SER A 125 24.90 -3.53 21.44
N GLY A 126 23.88 -4.04 22.12
CA GLY A 126 22.96 -3.22 22.88
C GLY A 126 22.13 -4.03 23.86
N TRP A 127 21.42 -3.32 24.74
CA TRP A 127 20.49 -3.94 25.67
C TRP A 127 19.22 -4.32 24.91
N TYR A 128 18.84 -5.59 24.91
CA TYR A 128 17.72 -6.14 24.16
C TYR A 128 16.73 -6.78 25.11
N SER A 129 15.45 -6.43 24.99
CA SER A 129 14.38 -7.15 25.68
C SER A 129 13.88 -8.25 24.77
N VAL A 130 14.07 -9.51 25.16
CA VAL A 130 13.53 -10.67 24.42
C VAL A 130 12.00 -10.63 24.39
N SER A 131 11.37 -10.12 25.45
CA SER A 131 9.91 -10.04 25.55
C SER A 131 9.30 -8.88 24.74
N ASP A 132 10.06 -7.81 24.47
CA ASP A 132 9.60 -6.68 23.64
C ASP A 132 10.16 -6.73 22.21
N GLU A 133 11.11 -7.63 21.95
CA GLU A 133 11.88 -7.73 20.70
C GLU A 133 12.52 -6.40 20.26
N GLU A 134 13.02 -5.61 21.21
CA GLU A 134 13.52 -4.26 20.96
C GLU A 134 14.87 -4.01 21.65
N PHE A 135 15.74 -3.27 20.95
CA PHE A 135 16.98 -2.74 21.51
C PHE A 135 16.74 -1.39 22.20
N PHE A 136 17.27 -1.26 23.39
CA PHE A 136 17.23 -0.07 24.22
C PHE A 136 18.64 0.48 24.42
N THR A 137 18.78 1.78 24.26
CA THR A 137 19.94 2.50 24.80
C THR A 137 19.83 2.58 26.32
N GLU A 138 20.94 2.81 27.03
CA GLU A 138 20.91 2.97 28.50
C GLU A 138 19.92 4.05 28.95
N SER A 139 19.74 5.11 28.17
CA SER A 139 18.80 6.20 28.45
C SER A 139 17.32 5.84 28.26
N GLN A 140 17.03 4.75 27.54
CA GLN A 140 15.66 4.31 27.27
C GLN A 140 15.17 3.25 28.26
N LEU A 141 16.06 2.71 29.10
CA LEU A 141 15.69 1.74 30.13
C LEU A 141 14.95 2.45 31.28
N ALA A 142 13.85 1.86 31.73
CA ALA A 142 13.10 2.35 32.89
C ALA A 142 13.87 2.16 34.19
N GLU A 143 14.67 1.09 34.26
CA GLU A 143 15.62 0.84 35.35
C GLU A 143 16.93 0.33 34.77
N VAL A 144 18.07 0.77 35.33
CA VAL A 144 19.41 0.40 34.86
C VAL A 144 20.14 -0.29 36.00
N TYR A 145 20.53 -1.54 35.79
CA TYR A 145 21.30 -2.32 36.77
C TYR A 145 22.78 -2.04 36.58
N ARG A 146 23.47 -1.67 37.66
CA ARG A 146 24.90 -1.35 37.66
C ARG A 146 25.66 -2.21 38.67
N ASP A 147 26.89 -2.58 38.35
CA ASP A 147 27.80 -3.24 39.29
C ASP A 147 28.43 -2.23 40.28
N GLU A 148 29.21 -2.74 41.25
CA GLU A 148 29.90 -1.93 42.27
C GLU A 148 30.90 -0.93 41.68
N ALA A 149 31.34 -1.13 40.43
CA ALA A 149 32.22 -0.22 39.69
C ALA A 149 31.44 0.80 38.83
N GLY A 150 30.10 0.75 38.85
CA GLY A 150 29.21 1.66 38.13
C GLY A 150 28.95 1.28 36.67
N LYS A 151 29.42 0.12 36.19
CA LYS A 151 29.19 -0.37 34.83
C LYS A 151 27.78 -0.93 34.71
N VAL A 152 27.08 -0.63 33.62
CA VAL A 152 25.75 -1.22 33.36
C VAL A 152 25.90 -2.71 33.05
N ILE A 153 25.10 -3.52 33.75
CA ILE A 153 25.09 -4.99 33.66
C ILE A 153 23.71 -5.54 33.28
N GLY A 154 22.69 -4.70 33.18
CA GLY A 154 21.32 -5.07 32.81
C GLY A 154 20.37 -3.89 33.00
N GLY A 155 19.08 -4.16 32.87
CA GLY A 155 18.04 -3.20 33.21
C GLY A 155 16.65 -3.72 32.91
N VAL A 156 15.68 -2.82 32.97
CA VAL A 156 14.28 -3.09 32.67
C VAL A 156 13.83 -2.14 31.59
N ALA A 157 13.25 -2.68 30.52
CA ALA A 157 12.62 -1.90 29.47
C ALA A 157 11.39 -1.14 30.01
N PRO A 158 10.92 -0.08 29.33
CA PRO A 158 9.71 0.66 29.71
C PRO A 158 8.45 -0.20 29.86
N SER A 159 8.41 -1.36 29.21
CA SER A 159 7.38 -2.39 29.29
C SER A 159 7.34 -3.14 30.64
N GLY A 160 8.42 -3.08 31.43
CA GLY A 160 8.61 -3.88 32.64
C GLY A 160 9.37 -5.19 32.44
N HIS A 161 9.82 -5.50 31.22
CA HIS A 161 10.62 -6.71 30.93
C HIS A 161 12.12 -6.47 31.09
N GLU A 162 12.87 -7.47 31.56
CA GLU A 162 14.33 -7.37 31.68
C GLU A 162 15.01 -7.33 30.31
N VAL A 163 16.11 -6.57 30.23
CA VAL A 163 16.97 -6.52 29.04
C VAL A 163 18.27 -7.28 29.28
N GLU A 164 18.79 -7.91 28.23
CA GLU A 164 20.09 -8.55 28.20
C GLU A 164 21.02 -7.89 27.17
N TRP A 165 22.34 -7.97 27.39
CA TRP A 165 23.29 -7.45 26.42
C TRP A 165 23.43 -8.42 25.26
N VAL A 166 22.82 -8.08 24.12
CA VAL A 166 22.90 -8.88 22.90
C VAL A 166 23.91 -8.25 21.96
N SER A 167 24.75 -9.10 21.38
CA SER A 167 25.79 -8.72 20.42
C SER A 167 25.58 -9.52 19.14
N GLU A 168 25.17 -8.84 18.08
CA GLU A 168 24.92 -9.44 16.78
C GLU A 168 25.95 -8.94 15.76
N GLU A 169 26.55 -9.88 15.05
CA GLU A 169 27.39 -9.58 13.91
C GLU A 169 26.53 -8.99 12.79
N SER A 170 26.97 -7.88 12.21
CA SER A 170 26.28 -7.24 11.09
C SER A 170 27.28 -6.48 10.24
N TYR A 171 27.05 -6.44 8.93
CA TYR A 171 27.71 -5.51 8.03
C TYR A 171 27.18 -4.09 8.23
N PHE A 172 28.09 -3.12 8.26
CA PHE A 172 27.83 -1.70 8.44
C PHE A 172 28.22 -0.91 7.19
N LEU A 173 27.38 0.03 6.80
CA LEU A 173 27.59 0.97 5.71
C LEU A 173 28.20 2.26 6.25
N ARG A 174 29.33 2.71 5.68
CA ARG A 174 30.08 3.90 6.08
C ARG A 174 29.40 5.22 5.68
N LEU A 175 28.26 5.53 6.29
CA LEU A 175 27.54 6.79 6.04
C LEU A 175 28.38 8.01 6.44
N SER A 176 29.12 7.91 7.55
CA SER A 176 29.96 8.98 8.08
C SER A 176 30.96 9.53 7.05
N LYS A 177 31.54 8.65 6.23
CA LYS A 177 32.51 8.97 5.16
C LYS A 177 31.97 9.92 4.10
N TYR A 178 30.65 9.99 3.91
CA TYR A 178 29.99 10.75 2.84
C TYR A 178 29.24 12.00 3.31
N ALA A 179 29.22 12.27 4.62
CA ALA A 179 28.47 13.39 5.20
C ALA A 179 28.83 14.75 4.57
N ASP A 180 30.12 15.06 4.42
CA ASP A 180 30.58 16.33 3.84
C ASP A 180 30.16 16.49 2.37
N ARG A 181 30.21 15.40 1.59
CA ARG A 181 29.75 15.41 0.19
C ARG A 181 28.25 15.63 0.11
N LEU A 182 27.46 15.05 1.02
CA LEU A 182 26.02 15.25 1.10
C LEU A 182 25.67 16.71 1.45
N VAL A 183 26.35 17.30 2.42
CA VAL A 183 26.18 18.72 2.79
C VAL A 183 26.54 19.63 1.62
N ALA A 184 27.63 19.34 0.90
CA ALA A 184 28.02 20.12 -0.28
C ALA A 184 26.97 20.01 -1.40
N PHE A 185 26.40 18.83 -1.61
CA PHE A 185 25.31 18.62 -2.57
C PHE A 185 24.06 19.44 -2.22
N PHE A 186 23.60 19.41 -0.96
CA PHE A 186 22.45 20.21 -0.53
C PHE A 186 22.66 21.72 -0.69
N LYS A 187 23.88 22.22 -0.43
CA LYS A 187 24.23 23.63 -0.67
C LYS A 187 24.21 23.99 -2.15
N ALA A 188 24.62 23.07 -3.02
CA ALA A 188 24.64 23.28 -4.46
C ALA A 188 23.25 23.13 -5.11
N GLN A 189 22.34 22.37 -4.49
CA GLN A 189 21.00 22.07 -4.98
C GLN A 189 19.95 22.35 -3.89
N PRO A 190 19.68 23.64 -3.57
CA PRO A 190 18.76 24.01 -2.49
C PRO A 190 17.32 23.53 -2.71
N ASP A 191 16.93 23.34 -3.97
CA ASP A 191 15.59 22.88 -4.36
C ASP A 191 15.48 21.35 -4.45
N PHE A 192 16.52 20.60 -4.06
CA PHE A 192 16.49 19.13 -4.13
C PHE A 192 15.37 18.55 -3.26
N ILE A 193 15.15 19.06 -2.04
CA ILE A 193 14.08 18.57 -1.15
C ILE A 193 12.97 19.61 -1.09
N GLN A 194 11.78 19.23 -1.55
CA GLN A 194 10.59 20.08 -1.53
C GLN A 194 9.47 19.46 -0.68
N PRO A 195 8.60 20.27 -0.06
CA PRO A 195 8.63 21.73 -0.01
C PRO A 195 9.64 22.29 1.02
N ASP A 196 9.80 23.61 1.01
CA ASP A 196 10.79 24.36 1.78
C ASP A 196 10.81 24.00 3.27
N GLY A 197 12.01 24.03 3.86
CA GLY A 197 12.23 23.78 5.28
C GLY A 197 12.62 22.34 5.62
N ARG A 198 12.20 21.35 4.81
CA ARG A 198 12.55 19.93 5.03
C ARG A 198 14.05 19.65 4.90
N MET A 199 14.74 20.31 3.97
CA MET A 199 16.20 20.18 3.85
C MET A 199 16.92 20.68 5.11
N ASN A 200 16.47 21.81 5.65
CA ASN A 200 17.03 22.37 6.88
C ASN A 200 16.79 21.44 8.09
N GLU A 201 15.64 20.78 8.14
CA GLU A 201 15.36 19.74 9.14
C GLU A 201 16.35 18.57 9.02
N MET A 202 16.57 18.05 7.80
CA MET A 202 17.52 16.95 7.57
C MET A 202 18.96 17.34 7.94
N LEU A 203 19.39 18.54 7.55
CA LEU A 203 20.72 19.06 7.88
C LEU A 203 20.92 19.18 9.40
N LYS A 204 20.07 19.94 10.09
CA LYS A 204 20.27 20.30 11.49
C LYS A 204 20.05 19.14 12.46
N ASN A 205 19.07 18.29 12.18
CA ASN A 205 18.66 17.25 13.13
C ASN A 205 19.41 15.93 12.93
N PHE A 206 19.93 15.68 11.73
CA PHE A 206 20.49 14.36 11.39
C PHE A 206 21.93 14.41 10.87
N ILE A 207 22.30 15.41 10.06
CA ILE A 207 23.63 15.43 9.40
C ILE A 207 24.66 16.20 10.22
N GLU A 208 24.34 17.41 10.68
CA GLU A 208 25.24 18.28 11.46
C GLU A 208 25.69 17.67 12.81
N PRO A 209 24.85 16.91 13.54
CA PRO A 209 25.30 16.21 14.75
C PRO A 209 26.34 15.09 14.49
N GLY A 210 26.47 14.65 13.24
CA GLY A 210 27.30 13.51 12.82
C GLY A 210 26.44 12.31 12.40
N LEU A 211 26.74 11.74 11.22
CA LEU A 211 26.11 10.51 10.75
C LEU A 211 26.83 9.29 11.30
N GLU A 212 26.11 8.42 12.00
CA GLU A 212 26.59 7.10 12.40
C GLU A 212 26.50 6.11 11.23
N ASP A 213 27.40 5.12 11.22
CA ASP A 213 27.41 4.06 10.23
C ASP A 213 26.21 3.11 10.44
N LEU A 214 25.60 2.65 9.34
CA LEU A 214 24.30 1.98 9.37
C LEU A 214 24.45 0.46 9.25
N ALA A 215 23.85 -0.31 10.15
CA ALA A 215 23.78 -1.78 10.03
C ALA A 215 22.92 -2.20 8.83
N VAL A 216 23.54 -2.71 7.76
CA VAL A 216 22.94 -3.05 6.47
C VAL A 216 22.81 -4.55 6.20
N SER A 217 22.91 -5.39 7.23
CA SER A 217 22.57 -6.82 7.13
C SER A 217 21.89 -7.38 8.37
N ARG A 218 21.20 -8.52 8.25
CA ARG A 218 20.56 -9.25 9.37
C ARG A 218 20.82 -10.74 9.24
N THR A 219 20.88 -11.45 10.37
CA THR A 219 21.04 -12.92 10.42
C THR A 219 19.85 -13.62 11.08
N THR A 220 18.88 -12.86 11.61
CA THR A 220 17.76 -13.36 12.41
C THR A 220 16.63 -13.94 11.56
N PHE A 221 16.59 -13.63 10.26
CA PHE A 221 15.62 -14.15 9.30
C PHE A 221 16.25 -14.38 7.92
N THR A 222 15.52 -15.08 7.06
CA THR A 222 16.00 -15.50 5.72
C THR A 222 15.21 -14.87 4.57
N TRP A 223 14.08 -14.21 4.84
CA TRP A 223 13.27 -13.56 3.80
C TRP A 223 13.84 -12.21 3.35
N GLY A 224 14.74 -12.25 2.37
CA GLY A 224 15.32 -11.11 1.67
C GLY A 224 16.50 -11.52 0.80
N VAL A 225 17.18 -10.53 0.19
CA VAL A 225 18.33 -10.78 -0.69
C VAL A 225 19.53 -11.27 0.12
N PRO A 226 20.07 -12.49 -0.12
CA PRO A 226 21.24 -12.98 0.60
C PRO A 226 22.52 -12.25 0.17
N VAL A 227 23.47 -12.08 1.09
CA VAL A 227 24.82 -11.59 0.76
C VAL A 227 25.60 -12.73 0.09
N PRO A 228 26.04 -12.61 -1.18
CA PRO A 228 26.67 -13.72 -1.91
C PRO A 228 27.91 -14.32 -1.23
N SER A 229 28.79 -13.48 -0.68
CA SER A 229 30.00 -13.91 0.00
C SER A 229 29.75 -14.49 1.39
N ASP A 230 28.60 -14.19 1.99
CA ASP A 230 28.24 -14.58 3.36
C ASP A 230 26.72 -14.83 3.48
N PRO A 231 26.21 -15.97 2.97
CA PRO A 231 24.77 -16.23 2.85
C PRO A 231 24.01 -16.37 4.16
N LYS A 232 24.71 -16.35 5.31
CA LYS A 232 24.08 -16.23 6.63
C LYS A 232 23.42 -14.86 6.82
N HIS A 233 23.94 -13.84 6.11
CA HIS A 233 23.43 -12.48 6.14
C HIS A 233 22.45 -12.22 5.01
N VAL A 234 21.37 -11.53 5.35
CA VAL A 234 20.40 -10.96 4.43
C VAL A 234 20.60 -9.45 4.38
N VAL A 235 20.60 -8.87 3.18
CA VAL A 235 20.74 -7.43 2.94
C VAL A 235 19.60 -6.68 3.62
N TYR A 236 19.92 -5.56 4.26
CA TYR A 236 18.94 -4.71 4.89
C TYR A 236 17.93 -4.17 3.87
N VAL A 237 16.65 -4.35 4.20
CA VAL A 237 15.51 -4.05 3.32
C VAL A 237 15.55 -2.65 2.72
N TRP A 238 16.10 -1.63 3.40
CA TRP A 238 16.18 -0.29 2.81
C TRP A 238 17.24 -0.14 1.72
N ILE A 239 18.33 -0.92 1.72
CA ILE A 239 19.30 -0.90 0.62
C ILE A 239 18.69 -1.56 -0.61
N ASP A 240 18.09 -2.73 -0.40
CA ASP A 240 17.28 -3.46 -1.37
C ASP A 240 16.20 -2.54 -1.98
N ALA A 241 15.29 -2.05 -1.13
CA ALA A 241 14.21 -1.17 -1.53
C ALA A 241 14.68 0.09 -2.26
N LEU A 242 15.72 0.80 -1.80
CA LEU A 242 16.16 2.04 -2.47
C LEU A 242 16.71 1.79 -3.88
N LEU A 243 17.32 0.64 -4.14
CA LEU A 243 17.84 0.29 -5.46
C LEU A 243 16.73 0.08 -6.50
N ASN A 244 15.47 -0.11 -6.08
CA ASN A 244 14.33 -0.28 -6.98
C ASN A 244 14.25 0.82 -8.05
N TYR A 245 14.59 2.06 -7.68
CA TYR A 245 14.53 3.22 -8.56
C TYR A 245 15.49 3.11 -9.76
N ALA A 246 16.65 2.49 -9.55
CA ALA A 246 17.63 2.28 -10.60
C ALA A 246 17.39 0.97 -11.34
N THR A 247 17.10 -0.13 -10.63
CA THR A 247 16.89 -1.45 -11.22
C THR A 247 15.62 -1.52 -12.05
N ALA A 248 14.57 -0.78 -11.70
CA ALA A 248 13.36 -0.73 -12.52
C ALA A 248 13.63 -0.26 -13.95
N LEU A 249 14.62 0.63 -14.14
CA LEU A 249 15.05 1.11 -15.45
C LEU A 249 16.13 0.24 -16.11
N GLY A 250 16.68 -0.76 -15.42
CA GLY A 250 17.69 -1.66 -15.97
C GLY A 250 19.13 -1.40 -15.50
N TYR A 251 19.35 -0.64 -14.43
CA TYR A 251 20.69 -0.52 -13.84
C TYR A 251 21.25 -1.90 -13.47
N GLY A 252 22.50 -2.17 -13.85
CA GLY A 252 23.18 -3.44 -13.58
C GLY A 252 22.67 -4.63 -14.39
N GLN A 253 21.73 -4.43 -15.32
CA GLN A 253 21.11 -5.49 -16.12
C GLN A 253 21.59 -5.46 -17.57
N LYS A 254 21.33 -6.55 -18.31
CA LYS A 254 21.63 -6.66 -19.74
C LYS A 254 20.84 -5.66 -20.58
N ASP A 255 19.55 -5.46 -20.27
CA ASP A 255 18.73 -4.42 -20.88
C ASP A 255 18.70 -3.20 -19.95
N HIS A 256 19.45 -2.17 -20.31
CA HIS A 256 19.61 -0.92 -19.56
C HIS A 256 19.16 0.31 -20.38
N ALA A 257 18.41 0.10 -21.48
CA ALA A 257 18.03 1.19 -22.38
C ALA A 257 17.18 2.27 -21.69
N ASN A 258 16.30 1.86 -20.78
CA ASN A 258 15.51 2.78 -19.99
C ASN A 258 16.37 3.53 -18.97
N PHE A 259 17.37 2.89 -18.37
CA PHE A 259 18.29 3.52 -17.43
C PHE A 259 19.08 4.64 -18.12
N ASP A 260 19.73 4.32 -19.24
CA ASP A 260 20.51 5.30 -20.02
C ASP A 260 19.68 6.52 -20.43
N LYS A 261 18.40 6.31 -20.75
CA LYS A 261 17.49 7.34 -21.23
C LYS A 261 16.87 8.17 -20.11
N PHE A 262 16.28 7.52 -19.11
CA PHE A 262 15.43 8.15 -18.12
C PHE A 262 16.22 8.59 -16.87
N TRP A 263 17.25 7.84 -16.47
CA TRP A 263 18.11 8.22 -15.33
C TRP A 263 18.98 9.45 -15.64
N SER A 264 19.36 9.63 -16.91
CA SER A 264 20.05 10.84 -17.39
C SER A 264 19.11 12.02 -17.65
N GLY A 265 17.80 11.82 -17.51
CA GLY A 265 16.76 12.82 -17.68
C GLY A 265 16.41 13.57 -16.40
N ARG A 266 15.18 14.10 -16.34
CA ARG A 266 14.64 14.69 -15.10
C ARG A 266 14.09 13.57 -14.22
N VAL A 267 14.62 13.40 -13.01
CA VAL A 267 14.22 12.33 -12.08
C VAL A 267 13.62 12.92 -10.81
N PHE A 268 12.35 12.58 -10.54
CA PHE A 268 11.61 13.01 -9.36
C PHE A 268 11.24 11.80 -8.51
N HIS A 269 11.57 11.84 -7.22
CA HIS A 269 11.06 10.89 -6.24
C HIS A 269 10.00 11.56 -5.38
N MET A 270 8.81 10.98 -5.27
CA MET A 270 7.78 11.48 -4.36
C MET A 270 7.59 10.50 -3.22
N VAL A 271 7.62 11.00 -1.99
CA VAL A 271 7.56 10.18 -0.77
C VAL A 271 6.73 10.84 0.33
N GLY A 272 6.26 10.03 1.28
CA GLY A 272 5.75 10.56 2.54
C GLY A 272 6.86 11.11 3.42
N LYS A 273 6.57 12.11 4.25
CA LYS A 273 7.53 12.72 5.17
C LYS A 273 8.23 11.73 6.11
N ASP A 274 7.59 10.61 6.41
CA ASP A 274 8.09 9.58 7.33
C ASP A 274 9.26 8.79 6.80
N ILE A 275 9.41 8.71 5.47
CA ILE A 275 10.52 8.01 4.84
C ILE A 275 11.53 8.97 4.20
N LEU A 276 11.42 10.27 4.51
CA LEU A 276 12.28 11.32 3.99
C LEU A 276 13.75 11.07 4.35
N ARG A 277 14.04 10.61 5.57
CA ARG A 277 15.43 10.33 6.02
C ARG A 277 16.14 9.34 5.09
N PHE A 278 15.46 8.26 4.70
CA PHE A 278 16.02 7.24 3.80
C PHE A 278 16.32 7.82 2.41
N HIS A 279 15.44 8.69 1.90
CA HIS A 279 15.55 9.24 0.54
C HIS A 279 16.43 10.50 0.44
N SER A 280 16.64 11.19 1.55
CA SER A 280 17.47 12.41 1.60
C SER A 280 18.88 12.14 2.11
N ILE A 281 19.11 11.07 2.86
CA ILE A 281 20.43 10.76 3.41
C ILE A 281 20.98 9.48 2.79
N TYR A 282 20.31 8.35 3.01
CA TYR A 282 20.87 7.04 2.64
C TYR A 282 20.91 6.86 1.14
N TRP A 283 19.84 7.23 0.44
CA TRP A 283 19.78 7.09 -1.01
C TRP A 283 20.82 7.95 -1.74
N PRO A 284 20.95 9.27 -1.46
CA PRO A 284 22.02 10.07 -2.05
C PRO A 284 23.41 9.54 -1.73
N ILE A 285 23.67 9.08 -0.50
CA ILE A 285 24.98 8.49 -0.16
C ILE A 285 25.23 7.21 -0.96
N LEU A 286 24.22 6.33 -1.10
CA LEU A 286 24.33 5.12 -1.92
C LEU A 286 24.61 5.47 -3.39
N LEU A 287 23.95 6.50 -3.94
CA LEU A 287 24.26 7.01 -5.28
C LEU A 287 25.69 7.56 -5.38
N MET A 288 26.22 8.23 -4.35
CA MET A 288 27.61 8.70 -4.31
C MET A 288 28.62 7.55 -4.28
N MET A 289 28.32 6.46 -3.58
CA MET A 289 29.16 5.25 -3.54
C MET A 289 29.18 4.52 -4.89
N LEU A 290 28.03 4.53 -5.58
CA LEU A 290 27.87 3.90 -6.90
C LEU A 290 28.33 4.79 -8.07
N ASP A 291 28.70 6.05 -7.79
CA ASP A 291 29.01 7.09 -8.78
C ASP A 291 27.86 7.35 -9.78
N LEU A 292 26.63 7.35 -9.26
CA LEU A 292 25.41 7.60 -10.03
C LEU A 292 24.94 9.05 -9.95
N PRO A 293 24.34 9.61 -11.03
CA PRO A 293 23.72 10.92 -10.99
C PRO A 293 22.62 11.03 -9.93
N MET A 294 22.55 12.18 -9.27
CA MET A 294 21.52 12.49 -8.29
C MET A 294 20.17 12.79 -8.97
N PRO A 295 19.03 12.43 -8.35
CA PRO A 295 17.73 12.91 -8.76
C PRO A 295 17.64 14.44 -8.73
N GLU A 296 16.80 15.01 -9.59
CA GLU A 296 16.58 16.46 -9.62
C GLU A 296 15.78 16.93 -8.40
N ARG A 297 14.75 16.16 -8.00
CA ARG A 297 13.88 16.51 -6.88
C ARG A 297 13.45 15.30 -6.05
N LEU A 298 13.36 15.53 -4.75
CA LEU A 298 12.74 14.70 -3.73
C LEU A 298 11.58 15.47 -3.11
N ILE A 299 10.36 15.04 -3.42
CA ILE A 299 9.13 15.68 -2.96
C ILE A 299 8.61 14.89 -1.76
N ALA A 300 8.57 15.54 -0.59
CA ALA A 300 8.09 14.95 0.65
C ALA A 300 6.77 15.58 1.10
N HIS A 301 5.67 14.88 0.89
CA HIS A 301 4.34 15.36 1.24
C HIS A 301 3.98 15.04 2.71
N GLY A 302 2.98 15.74 3.24
CA GLY A 302 2.38 15.42 4.54
C GLY A 302 1.47 14.20 4.48
N TRP A 303 0.84 13.87 5.60
CA TRP A 303 -0.13 12.78 5.68
C TRP A 303 -1.56 13.28 5.57
N PHE A 304 -2.44 12.43 5.04
CA PHE A 304 -3.84 12.49 5.43
C PHE A 304 -3.99 11.92 6.83
N VAL A 305 -4.53 12.72 7.73
CA VAL A 305 -4.86 12.35 9.12
C VAL A 305 -6.35 12.50 9.36
N MET A 306 -6.83 11.87 10.43
CA MET A 306 -8.18 12.05 10.94
C MET A 306 -8.16 13.12 12.04
N LYS A 307 -9.32 13.62 12.46
CA LYS A 307 -9.42 14.63 13.55
C LYS A 307 -8.76 14.17 14.85
N ASP A 308 -8.72 12.86 15.09
CA ASP A 308 -8.15 12.19 16.27
C ASP A 308 -6.69 11.69 16.04
N GLY A 309 -6.07 12.08 14.92
CA GLY A 309 -4.67 11.80 14.59
C GLY A 309 -4.48 10.82 13.42
N LYS A 310 -3.35 10.12 13.40
CA LYS A 310 -2.97 9.23 12.30
C LYS A 310 -3.98 8.08 12.12
N MET A 311 -4.26 7.72 10.86
CA MET A 311 -5.05 6.54 10.51
C MET A 311 -4.37 5.26 11.00
N SER A 312 -5.14 4.37 11.62
CA SER A 312 -4.65 3.05 12.03
C SER A 312 -5.79 2.04 12.14
N LYS A 313 -5.51 0.78 11.77
CA LYS A 313 -6.49 -0.32 11.80
C LYS A 313 -7.07 -0.52 13.21
N SER A 314 -6.25 -0.42 14.25
CA SER A 314 -6.67 -0.57 15.65
C SER A 314 -7.62 0.53 16.12
N LYS A 315 -7.55 1.74 15.56
CA LYS A 315 -8.47 2.85 15.88
C LYS A 315 -9.73 2.87 15.03
N GLY A 316 -9.81 2.07 13.95
CA GLY A 316 -11.01 2.05 13.12
C GLY A 316 -11.28 3.26 12.28
N ASN A 317 -10.25 4.06 12.05
CA ASN A 317 -10.36 5.33 11.36
C ASN A 317 -9.67 5.28 9.99
N VAL A 318 -9.45 4.07 9.45
CA VAL A 318 -8.82 3.85 8.14
C VAL A 318 -9.85 4.05 7.03
N ILE A 319 -9.50 4.86 6.04
CA ILE A 319 -10.29 5.02 4.82
C ILE A 319 -9.63 4.21 3.71
N TYR A 320 -10.40 3.32 3.10
CA TYR A 320 -9.99 2.57 1.93
C TYR A 320 -10.45 3.29 0.66
N PRO A 321 -9.63 3.39 -0.40
CA PRO A 321 -10.04 4.08 -1.63
C PRO A 321 -11.26 3.44 -2.30
N GLU A 322 -11.39 2.11 -2.25
CA GLU A 322 -12.42 1.37 -2.98
C GLU A 322 -13.83 1.77 -2.56
N MET A 323 -14.07 1.89 -1.24
CA MET A 323 -15.39 2.32 -0.73
C MET A 323 -15.78 3.73 -1.22
N LEU A 324 -14.80 4.61 -1.45
CA LEU A 324 -15.07 5.95 -1.97
C LEU A 324 -15.29 5.92 -3.48
N VAL A 325 -14.51 5.14 -4.22
CA VAL A 325 -14.66 5.01 -5.68
C VAL A 325 -15.98 4.33 -6.04
N GLU A 326 -16.34 3.24 -5.36
CA GLU A 326 -17.58 2.51 -5.61
C GLU A 326 -18.83 3.35 -5.36
N ARG A 327 -18.80 4.21 -4.32
CA ARG A 327 -19.95 5.04 -3.94
C ARG A 327 -20.01 6.37 -4.71
N PHE A 328 -18.88 7.03 -4.89
CA PHE A 328 -18.81 8.42 -5.36
C PHE A 328 -18.12 8.58 -6.71
N GLY A 329 -17.51 7.53 -7.25
CA GLY A 329 -16.71 7.57 -8.48
C GLY A 329 -15.25 7.93 -8.24
N LEU A 330 -14.42 7.64 -9.25
CA LEU A 330 -12.97 7.82 -9.19
C LEU A 330 -12.55 9.29 -9.15
N ASP A 331 -13.08 10.10 -10.05
CA ASP A 331 -12.67 11.50 -10.21
C ASP A 331 -12.91 12.35 -8.96
N PRO A 332 -14.05 12.24 -8.24
CA PRO A 332 -14.24 12.90 -6.96
C PRO A 332 -13.16 12.57 -5.92
N LEU A 333 -12.75 11.30 -5.83
CA LEU A 333 -11.67 10.91 -4.92
C LEU A 333 -10.35 11.56 -5.32
N ARG A 334 -9.98 11.48 -6.61
CA ARG A 334 -8.73 12.07 -7.11
C ARG A 334 -8.70 13.57 -6.91
N TYR A 335 -9.81 14.25 -7.24
CA TYR A 335 -9.98 15.68 -7.00
C TYR A 335 -9.78 16.02 -5.53
N TYR A 336 -10.49 15.35 -4.63
CA TYR A 336 -10.39 15.59 -3.20
C TYR A 336 -8.95 15.47 -2.70
N LEU A 337 -8.28 14.37 -3.03
CA LEU A 337 -6.92 14.10 -2.57
C LEU A 337 -5.93 15.17 -3.04
N MET A 338 -6.05 15.64 -4.28
CA MET A 338 -5.16 16.66 -4.86
C MET A 338 -5.53 18.08 -4.44
N ARG A 339 -6.81 18.34 -4.10
CA ARG A 339 -7.32 19.65 -3.70
C ARG A 339 -7.13 19.94 -2.21
N SER A 340 -7.19 18.90 -1.37
CA SER A 340 -7.36 19.04 0.09
C SER A 340 -6.08 18.85 0.90
N LEU A 341 -5.02 18.21 0.36
CA LEU A 341 -3.75 18.08 1.09
C LEU A 341 -2.90 19.35 0.91
N PRO A 342 -2.62 20.12 1.98
CA PRO A 342 -1.78 21.30 1.86
C PRO A 342 -0.32 20.91 1.56
N VAL A 343 0.39 21.75 0.83
CA VAL A 343 1.82 21.54 0.56
C VAL A 343 2.62 21.69 1.85
N GLY A 344 3.33 20.63 2.24
CA GLY A 344 4.30 20.64 3.34
C GLY A 344 3.75 20.34 4.73
N SER A 345 2.43 20.29 4.90
CA SER A 345 1.79 19.93 6.18
C SER A 345 0.85 18.74 6.02
N ASP A 346 0.40 18.21 7.14
CA ASP A 346 -0.65 17.19 7.14
C ASP A 346 -2.00 17.83 6.79
N GLY A 347 -2.87 17.08 6.13
CA GLY A 347 -4.25 17.47 5.85
C GLY A 347 -5.23 16.54 6.58
N THR A 348 -6.37 17.09 6.98
CA THR A 348 -7.37 16.34 7.74
C THR A 348 -8.48 15.87 6.81
N PHE A 349 -8.65 14.55 6.71
CA PHE A 349 -9.81 13.96 6.04
C PHE A 349 -11.04 14.06 6.95
N THR A 350 -12.15 14.57 6.43
CA THR A 350 -13.47 14.46 7.10
C THR A 350 -14.53 14.06 6.08
N PRO A 351 -15.49 13.18 6.44
CA PRO A 351 -16.63 12.86 5.57
C PRO A 351 -17.40 14.12 5.12
N GLU A 352 -17.53 15.10 6.01
CA GLU A 352 -18.19 16.37 5.74
C GLU A 352 -17.49 17.17 4.64
N ASP A 353 -16.16 17.31 4.72
CA ASP A 353 -15.36 18.02 3.72
C ASP A 353 -15.36 17.26 2.38
N TYR A 354 -15.29 15.92 2.41
CA TYR A 354 -15.34 15.10 1.21
C TYR A 354 -16.65 15.28 0.43
N VAL A 355 -17.80 15.04 1.07
CA VAL A 355 -19.11 15.18 0.42
C VAL A 355 -19.40 16.66 0.08
N GLY A 356 -18.96 17.59 0.94
CA GLY A 356 -19.08 19.02 0.70
C GLY A 356 -18.42 19.47 -0.60
N ARG A 357 -17.18 19.05 -0.86
CA ARG A 357 -16.47 19.39 -2.11
C ARG A 357 -17.14 18.82 -3.35
N ILE A 358 -17.69 17.61 -3.28
CA ILE A 358 -18.45 17.03 -4.38
C ILE A 358 -19.67 17.91 -4.70
N ASN A 359 -20.44 18.28 -3.68
CA ASN A 359 -21.66 19.05 -3.87
C ASN A 359 -21.40 20.50 -4.30
N TYR A 360 -20.49 21.19 -3.62
CA TYR A 360 -20.28 22.62 -3.86
C TYR A 360 -19.36 22.86 -5.05
N GLU A 361 -18.20 22.22 -5.10
CA GLU A 361 -17.19 22.52 -6.12
C GLU A 361 -17.44 21.74 -7.42
N LEU A 362 -17.70 20.44 -7.34
CA LEU A 362 -17.89 19.62 -8.54
C LEU A 362 -19.29 19.76 -9.14
N ALA A 363 -20.35 19.60 -8.34
CA ALA A 363 -21.72 19.65 -8.85
C ALA A 363 -22.21 21.08 -9.09
N ASN A 364 -22.12 21.97 -8.10
CA ASN A 364 -22.71 23.31 -8.21
C ASN A 364 -21.89 24.29 -9.05
N ASP A 365 -20.56 24.26 -8.98
CA ASP A 365 -19.74 25.21 -9.74
C ASP A 365 -19.46 24.70 -11.15
N LEU A 366 -18.81 23.54 -11.28
CA LEU A 366 -18.39 22.98 -12.57
C LEU A 366 -19.55 22.33 -13.33
N GLY A 367 -20.22 21.35 -12.71
CA GLY A 367 -21.27 20.55 -13.35
C GLY A 367 -22.47 21.39 -13.79
N ASN A 368 -22.89 22.35 -12.96
CA ASN A 368 -23.96 23.28 -13.31
C ASN A 368 -23.56 24.24 -14.44
N LEU A 369 -22.32 24.75 -14.45
CA LEU A 369 -21.84 25.63 -15.52
C LEU A 369 -21.89 24.93 -16.89
N LEU A 370 -21.44 23.68 -16.96
CA LEU A 370 -21.53 22.85 -18.17
C LEU A 370 -22.98 22.69 -18.62
N ASN A 371 -23.85 22.23 -17.72
CA ASN A 371 -25.26 21.97 -18.04
C ASN A 371 -25.99 23.23 -18.52
N ARG A 372 -25.79 24.37 -17.85
CA ARG A 372 -26.37 25.67 -18.26
C ARG A 372 -25.88 26.06 -19.64
N THR A 373 -24.59 25.90 -19.92
CA THR A 373 -23.99 26.26 -21.20
C THR A 373 -24.57 25.40 -22.33
N VAL A 374 -24.57 24.08 -22.18
CA VAL A 374 -25.14 23.13 -23.17
C VAL A 374 -26.63 23.43 -23.39
N ALA A 375 -27.40 23.67 -22.34
CA ALA A 375 -28.82 23.99 -22.45
C ALA A 375 -29.07 25.32 -23.19
N MET A 376 -28.26 26.36 -22.93
CA MET A 376 -28.38 27.65 -23.60
C MET A 376 -27.99 27.56 -25.09
N ILE A 377 -26.93 26.81 -25.42
CA ILE A 377 -26.53 26.59 -26.82
C ILE A 377 -27.62 25.82 -27.58
N ASN A 378 -28.18 24.77 -26.97
CA ASN A 378 -29.33 24.06 -27.55
C ASN A 378 -30.53 24.97 -27.77
N LYS A 379 -30.84 25.83 -26.80
CA LYS A 379 -32.02 26.70 -26.84
C LYS A 379 -31.90 27.87 -27.82
N TYR A 380 -30.72 28.49 -27.91
CA TYR A 380 -30.55 29.76 -28.65
C TYR A 380 -29.89 29.58 -30.01
N PHE A 381 -29.20 28.45 -30.26
CA PHE A 381 -28.46 28.18 -31.49
C PHE A 381 -28.69 26.76 -32.03
N ASP A 382 -29.78 26.09 -31.63
CA ASP A 382 -30.15 24.74 -32.08
C ASP A 382 -29.00 23.73 -31.92
N GLY A 383 -28.24 23.88 -30.82
CA GLY A 383 -27.12 23.01 -30.46
C GLY A 383 -25.81 23.37 -31.15
N ARG A 384 -25.81 24.28 -32.13
CA ARG A 384 -24.60 24.68 -32.85
C ARG A 384 -23.81 25.68 -32.03
N VAL A 385 -22.54 25.36 -31.75
CA VAL A 385 -21.62 26.27 -31.06
C VAL A 385 -21.26 27.42 -32.01
N PRO A 386 -21.52 28.70 -31.65
CA PRO A 386 -21.12 29.82 -32.47
C PRO A 386 -19.60 29.93 -32.62
N ALA A 387 -19.15 30.58 -33.70
CA ALA A 387 -17.72 30.83 -33.90
C ALA A 387 -17.18 31.79 -32.82
N TYR A 388 -15.97 31.50 -32.34
CA TYR A 388 -15.30 32.34 -31.35
C TYR A 388 -14.82 33.65 -31.98
N VAL A 389 -15.21 34.78 -31.38
CA VAL A 389 -14.82 36.14 -31.79
C VAL A 389 -14.49 36.93 -30.53
N LYS A 390 -13.31 37.52 -30.48
CA LYS A 390 -12.84 38.30 -29.31
C LYS A 390 -13.54 39.64 -29.19
N ASN A 391 -13.65 40.14 -27.95
CA ASN A 391 -14.01 41.53 -27.65
C ASN A 391 -15.36 42.03 -28.24
N VAL A 392 -16.39 41.17 -28.27
CA VAL A 392 -17.73 41.55 -28.75
C VAL A 392 -18.56 42.16 -27.62
N THR A 393 -18.47 41.60 -26.41
CA THR A 393 -19.09 42.16 -25.20
C THR A 393 -18.09 42.95 -24.37
N ALA A 394 -18.60 43.81 -23.48
CA ALA A 394 -17.77 44.58 -22.56
C ALA A 394 -17.01 43.71 -21.53
N PHE A 395 -17.36 42.43 -21.40
CA PHE A 395 -16.79 41.51 -20.41
C PHE A 395 -15.83 40.48 -21.04
N ASP A 396 -15.77 40.37 -22.38
CA ASP A 396 -15.00 39.35 -23.09
C ASP A 396 -13.51 39.47 -22.76
N ALA A 397 -12.94 40.67 -22.90
CA ALA A 397 -11.52 40.95 -22.64
C ALA A 397 -11.06 40.54 -21.23
N ASP A 398 -11.91 40.78 -20.23
CA ASP A 398 -11.61 40.47 -18.84
C ASP A 398 -11.64 38.95 -18.59
N LEU A 399 -12.63 38.23 -19.15
CA LEU A 399 -12.67 36.77 -19.11
C LEU A 399 -11.44 36.17 -19.84
N GLU A 400 -11.14 36.66 -21.04
CA GLU A 400 -9.98 36.24 -21.84
C GLU A 400 -8.68 36.36 -21.04
N GLN A 401 -8.46 37.52 -20.39
CA GLN A 401 -7.27 37.77 -19.59
C GLN A 401 -7.19 36.85 -18.37
N VAL A 402 -8.29 36.69 -17.62
CA VAL A 402 -8.33 35.82 -16.44
C VAL A 402 -8.03 34.37 -16.83
N VAL A 403 -8.56 33.89 -17.96
CA VAL A 403 -8.26 32.53 -18.46
C VAL A 403 -6.77 32.39 -18.77
N ALA A 404 -6.19 33.33 -19.52
CA ALA A 404 -4.76 33.28 -19.89
C ALA A 404 -3.85 33.28 -18.66
N ASP A 405 -4.12 34.17 -17.70
CA ASP A 405 -3.33 34.29 -16.46
C ASP A 405 -3.37 33.00 -15.63
N HIS A 406 -4.54 32.37 -15.55
CA HIS A 406 -4.71 31.17 -14.73
C HIS A 406 -4.29 29.87 -15.43
N ILE A 407 -4.21 29.84 -16.78
CA ILE A 407 -3.48 28.80 -17.51
C ILE A 407 -1.99 28.89 -17.14
N ALA A 408 -1.40 30.09 -17.18
CA ALA A 408 0.00 30.29 -16.83
C ALA A 408 0.29 29.92 -15.36
N GLU A 409 -0.58 30.34 -14.43
CA GLU A 409 -0.45 29.99 -13.01
C GLU A 409 -0.60 28.48 -12.79
N TYR A 410 -1.54 27.80 -13.47
CA TYR A 410 -1.67 26.35 -13.43
C TYR A 410 -0.36 25.65 -13.79
N HIS A 411 0.27 26.02 -14.90
CA HIS A 411 1.54 25.41 -15.32
C HIS A 411 2.67 25.63 -14.31
N LYS A 412 2.76 26.85 -13.76
CA LYS A 412 3.72 27.18 -12.72
C LYS A 412 3.54 26.29 -11.48
N GLN A 413 2.30 26.12 -11.02
CA GLN A 413 2.00 25.30 -9.85
C GLN A 413 2.17 23.79 -10.12
N MET A 414 1.89 23.32 -11.34
CA MET A 414 2.18 21.94 -11.74
C MET A 414 3.68 21.63 -11.79
N GLU A 415 4.53 22.55 -12.25
CA GLU A 415 5.99 22.40 -12.19
C GLU A 415 6.53 22.47 -10.74
N ALA A 416 5.84 23.19 -9.85
CA ALA A 416 6.14 23.24 -8.42
C ALA A 416 5.57 22.03 -7.64
N VAL A 417 4.73 21.20 -8.28
CA VAL A 417 4.02 20.07 -7.66
C VAL A 417 3.09 20.55 -6.53
N ASP A 418 2.52 21.75 -6.69
CA ASP A 418 1.51 22.35 -5.80
C ASP A 418 0.11 22.15 -6.41
N TYR A 419 -0.40 20.93 -6.27
CA TYR A 419 -1.70 20.54 -6.85
C TYR A 419 -2.89 21.34 -6.31
N PRO A 420 -2.98 21.67 -5.01
CA PRO A 420 -4.07 22.49 -4.50
C PRO A 420 -4.14 23.85 -5.20
N ARG A 421 -2.99 24.52 -5.39
CA ARG A 421 -2.96 25.83 -6.09
C ARG A 421 -3.17 25.69 -7.59
N ALA A 422 -2.71 24.60 -8.21
CA ALA A 422 -3.02 24.32 -9.61
C ALA A 422 -4.55 24.17 -9.82
N LEU A 423 -5.23 23.41 -8.96
CA LEU A 423 -6.69 23.27 -9.02
C LEU A 423 -7.43 24.56 -8.62
N GLU A 424 -6.88 25.35 -7.70
CA GLU A 424 -7.41 26.69 -7.39
C GLU A 424 -7.40 27.60 -8.62
N ALA A 425 -6.32 27.58 -9.41
CA ALA A 425 -6.27 28.36 -10.66
C ALA A 425 -7.36 27.94 -11.66
N VAL A 426 -7.64 26.63 -11.78
CA VAL A 426 -8.76 26.12 -12.58
C VAL A 426 -10.10 26.60 -12.03
N TRP A 427 -10.29 26.57 -10.71
CA TRP A 427 -11.53 27.00 -10.08
C TRP A 427 -11.77 28.50 -10.18
N THR A 428 -10.71 29.31 -10.27
CA THR A 428 -10.83 30.74 -10.58
C THR A 428 -11.39 30.96 -11.99
N ILE A 429 -10.96 30.16 -12.99
CA ILE A 429 -11.53 30.18 -14.34
C ILE A 429 -13.03 29.83 -14.30
N ILE A 430 -13.40 28.76 -13.60
CA ILE A 430 -14.79 28.30 -13.46
C ILE A 430 -15.64 29.41 -12.81
N SER A 431 -15.14 30.01 -11.73
CA SER A 431 -15.83 31.08 -11.00
C SER A 431 -16.03 32.32 -11.86
N ARG A 432 -14.98 32.73 -12.61
CA ARG A 432 -15.06 33.87 -13.54
C ARG A 432 -16.05 33.60 -14.67
N THR A 433 -16.08 32.37 -15.19
CA THR A 433 -17.00 31.96 -16.27
C THR A 433 -18.45 31.94 -15.79
N ASN A 434 -18.72 31.46 -14.56
CA ASN A 434 -20.05 31.57 -13.95
C ASN A 434 -20.48 33.03 -13.81
N LYS A 435 -19.60 33.90 -13.29
CA LYS A 435 -19.88 35.33 -13.16
C LYS A 435 -20.13 36.01 -14.51
N TYR A 436 -19.42 35.59 -15.56
CA TYR A 436 -19.62 36.10 -16.93
C TYR A 436 -21.04 35.83 -17.43
N ILE A 437 -21.67 34.70 -17.08
CA ILE A 437 -23.08 34.44 -17.40
C ILE A 437 -23.99 35.47 -16.71
N ASP A 438 -23.71 35.79 -15.45
CA ASP A 438 -24.56 36.71 -14.68
C ASP A 438 -24.42 38.17 -15.18
N GLU A 439 -23.20 38.59 -15.54
CA GLU A 439 -22.90 39.91 -16.10
C GLU A 439 -23.48 40.11 -17.50
N THR A 440 -23.46 39.08 -18.34
CA THR A 440 -23.95 39.14 -19.72
C THR A 440 -25.45 38.88 -19.84
N ALA A 441 -26.05 38.23 -18.84
CA ALA A 441 -27.46 37.85 -18.80
C ALA A 441 -28.01 37.31 -20.15
N PRO A 442 -27.54 36.13 -20.63
CA PRO A 442 -27.89 35.60 -21.96
C PRO A 442 -29.39 35.51 -22.24
N TRP A 443 -30.21 35.29 -21.21
CA TRP A 443 -31.67 35.25 -21.30
C TRP A 443 -32.32 36.60 -21.63
N VAL A 444 -31.63 37.71 -21.37
CA VAL A 444 -32.02 39.06 -21.80
C VAL A 444 -31.55 39.30 -23.23
N LEU A 445 -30.29 39.00 -23.53
CA LEU A 445 -29.72 39.15 -24.89
C LEU A 445 -30.53 38.36 -25.92
N ALA A 446 -30.99 37.15 -25.59
CA ALA A 446 -31.82 36.32 -26.45
C ALA A 446 -33.20 36.91 -26.80
N LYS A 447 -33.66 37.94 -26.06
CA LYS A 447 -34.95 38.61 -26.32
C LYS A 447 -34.78 39.95 -27.04
N ALA A 448 -33.55 40.49 -27.10
CA ALA A 448 -33.27 41.78 -27.73
C ALA A 448 -32.97 41.58 -29.22
N ALA A 449 -33.60 42.39 -30.07
CA ALA A 449 -33.52 42.24 -31.53
C ALA A 449 -32.10 42.41 -32.10
N ASP A 450 -31.30 43.30 -31.49
CA ASP A 450 -29.97 43.69 -31.99
C ASP A 450 -28.80 43.06 -31.21
N SER A 451 -29.08 42.10 -30.32
CA SER A 451 -28.05 41.48 -29.44
C SER A 451 -27.58 40.10 -29.89
N LYS A 452 -27.92 39.69 -31.12
CA LYS A 452 -27.61 38.33 -31.61
C LYS A 452 -26.11 38.04 -31.65
N GLU A 453 -25.30 39.01 -32.06
CA GLU A 453 -23.84 38.87 -32.09
C GLU A 453 -23.24 38.76 -30.69
N GLN A 454 -23.74 39.57 -29.75
CA GLN A 454 -23.33 39.50 -28.34
C GLN A 454 -23.68 38.13 -27.75
N LEU A 455 -24.91 37.65 -27.96
CA LEU A 455 -25.33 36.34 -27.48
C LEU A 455 -24.47 35.21 -28.07
N ALA A 456 -24.11 35.31 -29.36
CA ALA A 456 -23.22 34.35 -30.01
C ALA A 456 -21.82 34.36 -29.39
N SER A 457 -21.25 35.55 -29.13
CA SER A 457 -19.97 35.68 -28.44
C SER A 457 -20.02 35.04 -27.06
N VAL A 458 -21.09 35.30 -26.29
CA VAL A 458 -21.23 34.73 -24.94
C VAL A 458 -21.24 33.21 -24.98
N MET A 459 -22.02 32.60 -25.87
CA MET A 459 -22.05 31.12 -25.98
C MET A 459 -20.68 30.55 -26.40
N ALA A 460 -19.97 31.19 -27.31
CA ALA A 460 -18.65 30.76 -27.74
C ALA A 460 -17.62 30.86 -26.60
N HIS A 461 -17.62 31.94 -25.82
CA HIS A 461 -16.74 32.11 -24.67
C HIS A 461 -17.00 31.09 -23.57
N LEU A 462 -18.27 30.75 -23.30
CA LEU A 462 -18.62 29.71 -22.33
C LEU A 462 -18.13 28.33 -22.77
N ALA A 463 -18.36 27.96 -24.03
CA ALA A 463 -17.90 26.68 -24.59
C ALA A 463 -16.36 26.60 -24.61
N ALA A 464 -15.70 27.69 -25.00
CA ALA A 464 -14.24 27.80 -25.00
C ALA A 464 -13.65 27.67 -23.58
N SER A 465 -14.24 28.33 -22.59
CA SER A 465 -13.77 28.28 -21.20
C SER A 465 -13.94 26.87 -20.62
N LEU A 466 -15.07 26.21 -20.88
CA LEU A 466 -15.30 24.83 -20.47
C LEU A 466 -14.35 23.84 -21.16
N ARG A 467 -14.00 24.07 -22.43
CA ARG A 467 -12.96 23.29 -23.12
C ARG A 467 -11.61 23.43 -22.42
N VAL A 468 -11.19 24.66 -22.09
CA VAL A 468 -9.95 24.92 -21.35
C VAL A 468 -9.97 24.20 -20.01
N VAL A 469 -11.05 24.34 -19.23
CA VAL A 469 -11.20 23.64 -17.94
C VAL A 469 -11.08 22.13 -18.12
N ALA A 470 -11.76 21.54 -19.11
CA ALA A 470 -11.68 20.12 -19.39
C ALA A 470 -10.22 19.67 -19.67
N HIS A 471 -9.43 20.49 -20.37
CA HIS A 471 -8.02 20.19 -20.61
C HIS A 471 -7.20 20.23 -19.31
N LEU A 472 -7.34 21.30 -18.51
CA LEU A 472 -6.57 21.51 -17.29
C LEU A 472 -6.88 20.47 -16.21
N ILE A 473 -8.12 19.99 -16.11
CA ILE A 473 -8.50 18.95 -15.13
C ILE A 473 -8.15 17.54 -15.60
N GLN A 474 -7.81 17.31 -16.86
CA GLN A 474 -7.61 15.96 -17.39
C GLN A 474 -6.61 15.12 -16.57
N PRO A 475 -5.45 15.65 -16.12
CA PRO A 475 -4.51 14.86 -15.32
C PRO A 475 -5.09 14.42 -13.97
N PHE A 476 -6.09 15.15 -13.46
CA PHE A 476 -6.73 14.95 -12.16
C PHE A 476 -7.99 14.10 -12.25
N MET A 477 -8.85 14.40 -13.22
CA MET A 477 -10.22 13.92 -13.36
C MET A 477 -10.47 13.51 -14.82
N MET A 478 -10.02 12.31 -15.17
CA MET A 478 -10.00 11.83 -16.55
C MET A 478 -11.41 11.62 -17.13
N THR A 479 -12.29 11.02 -16.33
CA THR A 479 -13.65 10.67 -16.77
C THR A 479 -14.54 11.90 -16.91
N THR A 480 -14.42 12.85 -15.98
CA THR A 480 -15.07 14.16 -15.97
C THR A 480 -14.62 15.00 -17.14
N SER A 481 -13.30 15.08 -17.35
CA SER A 481 -12.72 15.79 -18.50
C SER A 481 -13.28 15.26 -19.83
N ALA A 482 -13.31 13.93 -20.00
CA ALA A 482 -13.87 13.30 -21.20
C ALA A 482 -15.37 13.58 -21.36
N ALA A 483 -16.15 13.44 -20.29
CA ALA A 483 -17.59 13.73 -20.31
C ALA A 483 -17.88 15.21 -20.65
N MET A 484 -17.07 16.14 -20.15
CA MET A 484 -17.17 17.56 -20.52
C MET A 484 -16.93 17.78 -22.00
N MET A 485 -15.84 17.20 -22.54
CA MET A 485 -15.51 17.31 -23.96
C MET A 485 -16.62 16.72 -24.84
N GLU A 486 -17.15 15.55 -24.48
CA GLU A 486 -18.26 14.90 -25.18
C GLU A 486 -19.52 15.77 -25.18
N GLN A 487 -19.92 16.31 -24.02
CA GLN A 487 -21.11 17.16 -23.93
C GLN A 487 -20.97 18.46 -24.75
N LEU A 488 -19.75 18.99 -24.88
CA LEU A 488 -19.46 20.12 -25.75
C LEU A 488 -19.40 19.75 -27.25
N GLY A 489 -19.49 18.48 -27.62
CA GLY A 489 -19.36 18.01 -29.00
C GLY A 489 -17.92 17.93 -29.50
N LEU A 490 -16.96 17.90 -28.58
CA LEU A 490 -15.53 17.90 -28.87
C LEU A 490 -14.94 16.48 -28.70
N GLY A 491 -13.89 16.17 -29.45
CA GLY A 491 -13.18 14.89 -29.31
C GLY A 491 -12.24 14.87 -28.10
N ALA A 492 -11.91 13.68 -27.61
CA ALA A 492 -10.96 13.45 -26.52
C ALA A 492 -9.50 13.62 -26.96
N LYS A 493 -9.16 14.82 -27.46
CA LYS A 493 -7.79 15.25 -27.73
C LYS A 493 -7.46 16.41 -26.82
N TYR A 494 -6.33 16.29 -26.13
CA TYR A 494 -5.91 17.24 -25.12
C TYR A 494 -4.49 17.68 -25.40
N HIS A 495 -4.28 18.99 -25.38
CA HIS A 495 -2.97 19.63 -25.51
C HIS A 495 -2.86 20.73 -24.46
N LEU A 496 -1.87 20.63 -23.58
CA LEU A 496 -1.68 21.58 -22.48
C LEU A 496 -0.64 22.66 -22.80
N GLU A 497 0.38 22.35 -23.60
CA GLU A 497 1.51 23.25 -23.86
C GLU A 497 1.11 24.55 -24.60
N GLU A 498 0.18 24.45 -25.55
CA GLU A 498 -0.29 25.56 -26.39
C GLU A 498 -1.78 25.83 -26.17
N LEU A 499 -2.28 25.62 -24.95
CA LEU A 499 -3.71 25.78 -24.66
C LEU A 499 -4.10 27.27 -24.64
N ASP A 500 -4.86 27.73 -25.64
CA ASP A 500 -5.42 29.08 -25.68
C ASP A 500 -6.95 29.06 -25.71
N LEU A 501 -7.60 30.04 -25.07
CA LEU A 501 -9.07 30.14 -25.07
C LEU A 501 -9.65 30.22 -26.49
N ALA A 502 -8.98 30.93 -27.41
CA ALA A 502 -9.46 31.20 -28.76
C ALA A 502 -9.47 29.97 -29.68
N ASP A 503 -8.78 28.88 -29.31
CA ASP A 503 -8.67 27.66 -30.12
C ASP A 503 -9.92 26.75 -30.01
N LEU A 504 -11.10 27.36 -29.97
CA LEU A 504 -12.37 26.63 -30.04
C LEU A 504 -12.63 26.16 -31.48
N PRO A 505 -12.79 24.85 -31.74
CA PRO A 505 -13.08 24.36 -33.08
C PRO A 505 -14.42 24.88 -33.63
N THR A 506 -14.46 25.20 -34.92
CA THR A 506 -15.69 25.64 -35.61
C THR A 506 -16.54 24.45 -36.05
N GLY A 507 -17.86 24.66 -36.19
CA GLY A 507 -18.78 23.63 -36.72
C GLY A 507 -19.13 22.54 -35.71
N VAL A 508 -18.91 22.81 -34.42
CA VAL A 508 -19.19 21.89 -33.31
C VAL A 508 -20.68 21.95 -32.93
N THR A 509 -21.25 20.81 -32.56
CA THR A 509 -22.62 20.72 -32.04
C THR A 509 -22.58 20.06 -30.68
N VAL A 510 -23.14 20.72 -29.66
CA VAL A 510 -23.25 20.13 -28.31
C VAL A 510 -24.22 18.95 -28.32
N VAL A 511 -24.16 18.12 -27.28
CA VAL A 511 -25.15 17.04 -27.12
C VAL A 511 -26.56 17.62 -26.98
N ALA A 512 -27.56 16.91 -27.50
CA ALA A 512 -28.96 17.37 -27.50
C ALA A 512 -29.53 17.56 -26.08
N LYS A 513 -29.03 16.80 -25.10
CA LYS A 513 -29.39 16.91 -23.69
C LYS A 513 -28.15 16.66 -22.84
N GLY A 514 -27.70 17.68 -22.12
CA GLY A 514 -26.63 17.53 -21.12
C GLY A 514 -27.11 16.68 -19.96
N GLU A 515 -26.25 15.76 -19.51
CA GLU A 515 -26.48 14.97 -18.30
C GLU A 515 -25.59 15.50 -17.17
N PRO A 516 -26.13 15.70 -15.95
CA PRO A 516 -25.30 16.10 -14.82
C PRO A 516 -24.19 15.07 -14.54
N ILE A 517 -22.93 15.49 -14.73
CA ILE A 517 -21.74 14.65 -14.45
C ILE A 517 -21.67 14.29 -12.96
N PHE A 518 -22.01 15.25 -12.10
CA PHE A 518 -22.04 15.07 -10.66
C PHE A 518 -23.46 15.29 -10.14
N PRO A 519 -24.22 14.22 -9.86
CA PRO A 519 -25.52 14.36 -9.20
C PRO A 519 -25.30 14.88 -7.77
N ARG A 520 -26.19 15.76 -7.32
CA ARG A 520 -26.12 16.29 -5.95
C ARG A 520 -26.40 15.18 -4.95
N LEU A 521 -25.53 15.06 -3.97
CA LEU A 521 -25.58 14.06 -2.91
C LEU A 521 -26.40 14.57 -1.72
N ASP A 522 -27.11 13.65 -1.07
CA ASP A 522 -27.68 13.90 0.25
C ASP A 522 -26.54 13.92 1.28
N MET A 523 -26.25 15.11 1.82
CA MET A 523 -25.12 15.30 2.73
C MET A 523 -25.21 14.35 3.93
N GLU A 524 -26.38 14.26 4.57
CA GLU A 524 -26.54 13.49 5.81
C GLU A 524 -26.37 11.99 5.54
N ALA A 525 -27.03 11.48 4.50
CA ALA A 525 -26.95 10.07 4.14
C ALA A 525 -25.52 9.64 3.77
N GLU A 526 -24.83 10.43 2.94
CA GLU A 526 -23.48 10.07 2.46
C GLU A 526 -22.41 10.25 3.55
N ILE A 527 -22.54 11.26 4.41
CA ILE A 527 -21.65 11.41 5.58
C ILE A 527 -21.81 10.20 6.52
N ASN A 528 -23.04 9.78 6.77
CA ASN A 528 -23.31 8.62 7.63
C ASN A 528 -22.76 7.33 7.01
N TYR A 529 -22.93 7.14 5.70
CA TYR A 529 -22.33 6.00 4.98
C TYR A 529 -20.81 5.92 5.17
N ILE A 530 -20.07 7.01 4.96
CA ILE A 530 -18.61 7.01 5.14
C ILE A 530 -18.25 6.70 6.60
N LYS A 531 -18.97 7.28 7.56
CA LYS A 531 -18.75 7.01 9.00
C LYS A 531 -19.02 5.55 9.38
N GLU A 532 -20.02 4.92 8.77
CA GLU A 532 -20.31 3.50 8.98
C GLU A 532 -19.23 2.60 8.40
N GLN A 533 -18.79 2.87 7.16
CA GLN A 533 -17.70 2.12 6.53
C GLN A 533 -16.38 2.24 7.32
N MET A 534 -16.09 3.42 7.87
CA MET A 534 -14.98 3.60 8.80
C MET A 534 -15.10 2.69 10.01
N LYS A 535 -16.26 2.64 10.68
CA LYS A 535 -16.48 1.74 11.82
C LYS A 535 -16.33 0.27 11.42
N MET A 536 -16.83 -0.13 10.24
CA MET A 536 -16.67 -1.50 9.73
C MET A 536 -15.21 -1.88 9.49
N SER A 537 -14.29 -0.92 9.29
CA SER A 537 -12.85 -1.19 9.20
C SER A 537 -12.20 -1.69 10.50
N THR A 538 -12.89 -1.57 11.65
CA THR A 538 -12.52 -2.23 12.93
C THR A 538 -13.05 -3.64 13.08
N ALA A 539 -14.04 -4.01 12.28
CA ALA A 539 -14.58 -5.34 12.38
C ALA A 539 -13.49 -6.27 11.86
N LYS A 540 -12.80 -6.95 12.81
CA LYS A 540 -12.43 -8.35 12.58
C LYS A 540 -13.63 -8.97 11.87
N PRO A 541 -13.46 -9.80 10.82
CA PRO A 541 -14.60 -10.47 10.19
C PRO A 541 -15.45 -10.97 11.35
N GLN A 542 -16.62 -10.34 11.50
CA GLN A 542 -17.56 -10.82 12.49
C GLN A 542 -17.88 -12.16 11.86
N GLU A 543 -17.31 -13.24 12.41
CA GLU A 543 -18.00 -14.52 12.36
C GLU A 543 -19.44 -14.14 12.63
N ALA A 544 -20.29 -14.27 11.61
CA ALA A 544 -21.69 -13.93 11.72
C ALA A 544 -22.13 -14.48 13.06
N ASP A 545 -22.52 -13.59 13.99
CA ASP A 545 -22.60 -13.84 15.44
C ASP A 545 -22.85 -15.32 15.66
N TRP A 546 -21.79 -16.09 15.98
CA TRP A 546 -21.83 -17.55 15.82
C TRP A 546 -23.00 -18.04 16.65
N ASP A 547 -24.07 -18.38 15.94
CA ASP A 547 -25.32 -18.79 16.53
C ASP A 547 -25.29 -20.31 16.51
N PRO A 548 -24.89 -20.97 17.62
CA PRO A 548 -24.84 -22.41 17.68
C PRO A 548 -26.19 -23.05 17.33
N GLU A 549 -27.31 -22.32 17.47
CA GLU A 549 -28.65 -22.81 17.11
C GLU A 549 -28.88 -22.89 15.59
N LYS A 550 -28.10 -22.15 14.78
CA LYS A 550 -28.20 -22.13 13.31
C LYS A 550 -27.18 -23.03 12.61
N VAL A 551 -26.27 -23.66 13.35
CA VAL A 551 -25.26 -24.55 12.78
C VAL A 551 -25.90 -25.89 12.41
N ALA A 552 -25.93 -26.21 11.12
CA ALA A 552 -26.35 -27.52 10.64
C ALA A 552 -25.27 -28.57 10.92
N LEU A 553 -25.40 -29.30 12.03
CA LEU A 553 -24.52 -30.40 12.39
C LEU A 553 -24.71 -31.57 11.42
N LYS A 554 -23.63 -31.97 10.72
CA LYS A 554 -23.61 -33.19 9.90
C LYS A 554 -22.98 -34.31 10.72
N SER A 555 -23.78 -35.31 11.09
CA SER A 555 -23.33 -36.54 11.72
C SER A 555 -23.77 -37.73 10.89
N GLU A 556 -22.87 -38.67 10.64
CA GLU A 556 -23.18 -39.94 9.99
C GLU A 556 -23.75 -40.98 10.98
N LYS A 557 -23.87 -40.62 12.25
CA LYS A 557 -24.37 -41.46 13.34
C LYS A 557 -25.50 -40.76 14.11
N ASP A 558 -26.36 -41.56 14.72
CA ASP A 558 -27.40 -41.08 15.63
C ASP A 558 -26.79 -40.33 16.82
N THR A 559 -27.52 -39.34 17.32
CA THR A 559 -27.14 -38.57 18.51
C THR A 559 -27.13 -39.47 19.74
N ILE A 560 -26.07 -39.39 20.54
CA ILE A 560 -25.96 -40.07 21.83
C ILE A 560 -26.18 -39.08 22.98
N THR A 561 -26.51 -39.60 24.17
CA THR A 561 -26.59 -38.78 25.38
C THR A 561 -25.21 -38.55 25.98
N PHE A 562 -25.06 -37.54 26.83
CA PHE A 562 -23.81 -37.27 27.54
C PHE A 562 -23.39 -38.47 28.40
N GLU A 563 -24.35 -39.13 29.06
CA GLU A 563 -24.09 -40.31 29.91
C GLU A 563 -23.51 -41.47 29.11
N ALA A 564 -23.87 -41.61 27.82
CA ALA A 564 -23.31 -42.63 26.96
C ALA A 564 -21.83 -42.35 26.62
N PHE A 565 -21.43 -41.08 26.56
CA PHE A 565 -20.04 -40.66 26.37
C PHE A 565 -19.24 -40.75 27.67
N ASP A 566 -19.79 -40.24 28.78
CA ASP A 566 -19.18 -40.30 30.13
C ASP A 566 -18.94 -41.74 30.61
N ALA A 567 -19.78 -42.69 30.15
CA ALA A 567 -19.57 -44.11 30.40
C ALA A 567 -18.32 -44.70 29.70
N ILE A 568 -17.67 -43.98 28.78
CA ILE A 568 -16.47 -44.42 28.07
C ILE A 568 -15.25 -43.83 28.77
N GLU A 569 -14.38 -44.69 29.28
CA GLU A 569 -13.15 -44.24 29.93
C GLU A 569 -12.03 -44.12 28.89
N LEU A 570 -11.73 -42.88 28.49
CA LEU A 570 -10.59 -42.57 27.63
C LEU A 570 -9.37 -42.22 28.47
N ARG A 571 -8.22 -42.82 28.17
CA ARG A 571 -6.96 -42.55 28.86
C ARG A 571 -5.80 -42.29 27.90
N VAL A 572 -4.85 -41.51 28.36
CA VAL A 572 -3.53 -41.36 27.73
C VAL A 572 -2.67 -42.58 28.08
N ALA A 573 -2.09 -43.23 27.07
CA ALA A 573 -1.17 -44.34 27.25
C ALA A 573 0.10 -44.15 26.42
N GLU A 574 1.26 -44.53 26.96
CA GLU A 574 2.53 -44.46 26.25
C GLU A 574 2.88 -45.81 25.61
N VAL A 575 3.27 -45.80 24.34
CA VAL A 575 3.69 -47.01 23.63
C VAL A 575 5.09 -47.43 24.09
N LYS A 576 5.16 -48.53 24.85
CA LYS A 576 6.43 -49.12 25.28
C LYS A 576 7.02 -50.08 24.25
N GLU A 577 6.15 -50.84 23.59
CA GLU A 577 6.56 -51.83 22.60
C GLU A 577 5.46 -52.00 21.55
N VAL A 578 5.85 -52.23 20.30
CA VAL A 578 4.94 -52.59 19.22
C VAL A 578 5.56 -53.67 18.33
N SER A 579 4.76 -54.68 17.98
CA SER A 579 5.18 -55.78 17.13
C SER A 579 4.04 -56.25 16.23
N ARG A 580 4.34 -56.70 15.01
CA ARG A 580 3.35 -57.41 14.18
C ARG A 580 2.85 -58.69 14.85
N VAL A 581 1.57 -59.02 14.62
CA VAL A 581 0.96 -60.24 15.16
C VAL A 581 1.20 -61.40 14.21
N GLU A 582 1.89 -62.43 14.68
CA GLU A 582 2.12 -63.66 13.92
C GLU A 582 0.80 -64.29 13.46
N GLY A 583 0.65 -64.52 12.15
CA GLY A 583 -0.56 -65.04 11.53
C GLY A 583 -1.62 -63.98 11.18
N SER A 584 -1.31 -62.68 11.28
CA SER A 584 -2.18 -61.60 10.79
C SER A 584 -1.38 -60.50 10.09
N GLU A 585 -1.78 -60.14 8.87
CA GLU A 585 -1.19 -59.01 8.14
C GLU A 585 -1.82 -57.65 8.52
N LYS A 586 -2.89 -57.67 9.34
CA LYS A 586 -3.67 -56.46 9.67
C LYS A 586 -3.39 -55.92 11.06
N LEU A 587 -2.86 -56.74 11.97
CA LEU A 587 -2.79 -56.42 13.39
C LEU A 587 -1.38 -56.06 13.85
N LEU A 588 -1.29 -54.93 14.55
CA LEU A 588 -0.17 -54.62 15.44
C LEU A 588 -0.56 -54.92 16.88
N ARG A 589 0.41 -55.40 17.66
CA ARG A 589 0.30 -55.68 19.09
C ARG A 589 1.11 -54.64 19.84
N PHE A 590 0.44 -53.89 20.70
CA PHE A 590 1.00 -52.84 21.52
C PHE A 590 1.13 -53.30 22.97
N ARG A 591 2.25 -52.95 23.60
CA ARG A 591 2.43 -52.94 25.04
C ARG A 591 2.46 -51.47 25.49
N LEU A 592 1.53 -51.09 26.34
CA LEU A 592 1.21 -49.70 26.64
C LEU A 592 1.25 -49.45 28.15
N ASP A 593 1.90 -48.38 28.58
CA ASP A 593 1.75 -47.86 29.94
C ASP A 593 0.55 -46.89 29.99
N ALA A 594 -0.55 -47.35 30.57
CA ALA A 594 -1.78 -46.58 30.75
C ALA A 594 -2.00 -46.13 32.21
N GLY A 595 -0.95 -46.15 33.04
CA GLY A 595 -1.01 -45.73 34.44
C GLY A 595 -1.66 -46.74 35.39
N ASP A 596 -1.86 -48.00 34.98
CA ASP A 596 -2.48 -49.05 35.81
C ASP A 596 -1.49 -49.76 36.76
N GLY A 597 -0.21 -49.35 36.76
CA GLY A 597 0.88 -50.02 37.49
C GLY A 597 1.47 -51.23 36.76
N GLU A 598 0.74 -51.81 35.80
CA GLU A 598 1.23 -52.81 34.85
C GLU A 598 0.89 -52.42 33.41
N ASP A 599 1.68 -52.89 32.44
CA ASP A 599 1.46 -52.59 31.02
C ASP A 599 0.22 -53.32 30.48
N ARG A 600 -0.59 -52.61 29.67
CA ARG A 600 -1.70 -53.19 28.92
C ARG A 600 -1.26 -53.74 27.57
N GLN A 601 -1.93 -54.79 27.11
CA GLN A 601 -1.84 -55.25 25.73
C GLN A 601 -3.06 -54.80 24.92
N ILE A 602 -2.84 -54.07 23.82
CA ILE A 602 -3.89 -53.71 22.86
C ILE A 602 -3.51 -54.21 21.47
N LEU A 603 -4.46 -54.82 20.76
CA LEU A 603 -4.29 -55.21 19.37
C LEU A 603 -5.07 -54.23 18.49
N SER A 604 -4.41 -53.62 17.50
CA SER A 604 -5.04 -52.65 16.59
C SER A 604 -4.85 -53.02 15.13
N GLY A 605 -5.90 -52.82 14.32
CA GLY A 605 -6.02 -53.21 12.91
C GLY A 605 -5.28 -52.30 11.93
N ILE A 606 -4.18 -51.69 12.34
CA ILE A 606 -3.55 -50.57 11.63
C ILE A 606 -2.24 -50.93 10.93
N ALA A 607 -1.86 -52.21 10.88
CA ALA A 607 -0.54 -52.64 10.39
C ALA A 607 -0.25 -52.22 8.94
N ALA A 608 -1.27 -52.15 8.08
CA ALA A 608 -1.12 -51.73 6.69
C ALA A 608 -0.73 -50.24 6.53
N TYR A 609 -1.07 -49.41 7.52
CA TYR A 609 -0.81 -47.97 7.51
C TYR A 609 0.51 -47.59 8.17
N TYR A 610 1.09 -48.51 8.96
CA TYR A 610 2.35 -48.33 9.66
C TYR A 610 3.34 -49.42 9.24
N PRO A 611 3.92 -49.32 8.03
CA PRO A 611 4.89 -50.30 7.53
C PRO A 611 6.15 -50.34 8.39
N ASN A 612 6.49 -49.23 9.04
CA ASN A 612 7.54 -49.09 10.05
C ASN A 612 6.92 -48.88 11.44
N GLU A 613 6.41 -49.95 12.07
CA GLU A 613 5.68 -49.82 13.33
C GLU A 613 6.51 -49.21 14.48
N GLN A 614 7.85 -49.26 14.41
CA GLN A 614 8.74 -48.76 15.47
C GLN A 614 8.65 -47.25 15.68
N GLU A 615 8.16 -46.48 14.69
CA GLU A 615 7.90 -45.05 14.82
C GLU A 615 6.78 -44.72 15.83
N LEU A 616 6.05 -45.72 16.30
CA LEU A 616 5.01 -45.57 17.32
C LEU A 616 5.56 -45.68 18.74
N VAL A 617 6.76 -46.24 18.94
CA VAL A 617 7.36 -46.39 20.28
C VAL A 617 7.68 -45.01 20.88
N GLY A 618 7.36 -44.83 22.16
CA GLY A 618 7.53 -43.57 22.89
C GLY A 618 6.44 -42.53 22.64
N LYS A 619 5.54 -42.75 21.68
CA LYS A 619 4.39 -41.85 21.48
C LYS A 619 3.34 -42.05 22.57
N LYS A 620 2.73 -40.95 23.00
CA LYS A 620 1.53 -40.95 23.85
C LYS A 620 0.30 -40.99 22.96
N VAL A 621 -0.59 -41.92 23.23
CA VAL A 621 -1.76 -42.24 22.42
C VAL A 621 -3.01 -42.30 23.27
N GLN A 622 -4.17 -42.22 22.63
CA GLN A 622 -5.47 -42.22 23.29
C GLN A 622 -6.07 -43.63 23.20
N ILE A 623 -6.50 -44.18 24.33
CA ILE A 623 -7.11 -45.51 24.38
C ILE A 623 -8.48 -45.48 25.07
N VAL A 624 -9.36 -46.38 24.67
CA VAL A 624 -10.53 -46.75 25.48
C VAL A 624 -10.11 -47.82 26.49
N ALA A 625 -10.13 -47.47 27.77
CA ALA A 625 -9.58 -48.26 28.86
C ALA A 625 -10.61 -49.19 29.54
N ASN A 626 -11.90 -48.88 29.50
CA ASN A 626 -12.94 -49.66 30.19
C ASN A 626 -13.72 -50.65 29.30
N LEU A 627 -13.19 -50.98 28.11
CA LEU A 627 -13.73 -52.07 27.29
C LEU A 627 -13.43 -53.43 27.93
N LYS A 628 -14.42 -54.33 27.91
CA LYS A 628 -14.23 -55.71 28.35
C LYS A 628 -13.10 -56.38 27.54
N PRO A 629 -12.07 -56.95 28.20
CA PRO A 629 -10.97 -57.60 27.49
C PRO A 629 -11.46 -58.68 26.53
N ARG A 630 -10.92 -58.69 25.31
CA ARG A 630 -11.36 -59.60 24.23
C ARG A 630 -10.21 -60.49 23.77
N LYS A 631 -10.45 -61.80 23.71
CA LYS A 631 -9.53 -62.75 23.08
C LYS A 631 -9.50 -62.55 21.56
N MET A 632 -8.30 -62.44 20.99
CA MET A 632 -8.04 -62.26 19.57
C MET A 632 -6.97 -63.25 19.10
N MET A 633 -7.07 -63.73 17.87
CA MET A 633 -6.12 -64.68 17.25
C MET A 633 -5.86 -65.95 18.10
N LYS A 634 -6.86 -66.39 18.88
CA LYS A 634 -6.83 -67.54 19.82
C LYS A 634 -5.83 -67.45 20.99
N LYS A 635 -4.73 -66.70 20.87
CA LYS A 635 -3.66 -66.61 21.88
C LYS A 635 -3.45 -65.24 22.55
N TYR A 636 -4.00 -64.15 22.00
CA TYR A 636 -3.80 -62.80 22.54
C TYR A 636 -5.08 -62.24 23.18
N ILE A 637 -4.92 -61.30 24.11
CA ILE A 637 -6.02 -60.57 24.77
C ILE A 637 -5.81 -59.07 24.50
N SER A 638 -6.80 -58.40 23.93
CA SER A 638 -6.81 -56.93 23.83
C SER A 638 -7.57 -56.36 25.02
N GLN A 639 -6.92 -55.50 25.81
CA GLN A 639 -7.41 -54.91 27.06
C GLN A 639 -7.83 -53.44 26.89
N GLY A 640 -8.31 -53.12 25.69
CA GLY A 640 -8.73 -51.78 25.30
C GLY A 640 -8.78 -51.65 23.79
N MET A 641 -8.98 -50.41 23.34
CA MET A 641 -8.97 -50.03 21.93
C MET A 641 -8.13 -48.77 21.74
N LEU A 642 -7.28 -48.75 20.72
CA LEU A 642 -6.51 -47.59 20.32
C LEU A 642 -7.37 -46.69 19.42
N LEU A 643 -7.31 -45.37 19.61
CA LEU A 643 -8.03 -44.43 18.75
C LEU A 643 -7.18 -43.97 17.56
N SER A 644 -7.82 -43.95 16.39
CA SER A 644 -7.23 -43.48 15.14
C SER A 644 -8.29 -42.76 14.31
N ALA A 645 -7.88 -41.75 13.57
CA ALA A 645 -8.72 -41.07 12.58
C ALA A 645 -8.51 -41.66 11.19
N GLU A 646 -9.58 -41.79 10.41
CA GLU A 646 -9.52 -42.18 9.00
C GLU A 646 -10.21 -41.11 8.15
N HIS A 647 -9.54 -40.67 7.09
CA HIS A 647 -10.12 -39.79 6.07
C HIS A 647 -9.52 -40.15 4.70
N ASP A 648 -10.38 -40.29 3.68
CA ASP A 648 -9.98 -40.65 2.31
C ASP A 648 -9.03 -41.86 2.22
N GLY A 649 -9.28 -42.89 3.03
CA GLY A 649 -8.49 -44.11 3.07
C GLY A 649 -7.10 -43.97 3.70
N LYS A 650 -6.80 -42.86 4.37
CA LYS A 650 -5.60 -42.67 5.20
C LYS A 650 -5.96 -42.77 6.68
N LEU A 651 -5.34 -43.70 7.40
CA LEU A 651 -5.53 -43.87 8.84
C LEU A 651 -4.33 -43.33 9.63
N THR A 652 -4.60 -42.52 10.65
CA THR A 652 -3.60 -41.93 11.56
C THR A 652 -3.95 -42.23 13.01
N VAL A 653 -3.02 -42.82 13.77
CA VAL A 653 -3.11 -42.97 15.24
C VAL A 653 -3.10 -41.59 15.88
N LEU A 654 -4.07 -41.35 16.76
CA LEU A 654 -4.17 -40.08 17.47
C LEU A 654 -3.15 -40.05 18.60
N THR A 655 -2.28 -39.04 18.55
CA THR A 655 -1.26 -38.81 19.58
C THR A 655 -1.68 -37.68 20.51
N VAL A 656 -1.08 -37.67 21.70
CA VAL A 656 -1.29 -36.65 22.73
C VAL A 656 0.02 -35.92 22.96
N ASP A 657 -0.06 -34.65 23.35
CA ASP A 657 1.10 -33.85 23.73
C ASP A 657 2.00 -34.62 24.73
N PRO A 658 3.33 -34.69 24.50
CA PRO A 658 4.24 -35.45 25.35
C PRO A 658 4.25 -35.03 26.82
N SER A 659 3.86 -33.79 27.15
CA SER A 659 3.80 -33.30 28.54
C SER A 659 2.67 -33.92 29.37
N VAL A 660 1.64 -34.49 28.74
CA VAL A 660 0.46 -35.02 29.44
C VAL A 660 0.81 -36.36 30.12
N PRO A 661 0.56 -36.53 31.44
CA PRO A 661 0.94 -37.75 32.16
C PRO A 661 0.27 -39.04 31.64
N ASN A 662 0.98 -40.17 31.74
CA ASN A 662 0.40 -41.49 31.44
C ASN A 662 -0.74 -41.80 32.43
N GLY A 663 -1.85 -42.34 31.93
CA GLY A 663 -3.04 -42.62 32.73
C GLY A 663 -3.96 -41.42 32.98
N ALA A 664 -3.64 -40.23 32.44
CA ALA A 664 -4.55 -39.09 32.48
C ALA A 664 -5.88 -39.43 31.78
N ILE A 665 -7.00 -39.02 32.40
CA ILE A 665 -8.35 -39.22 31.87
C ILE A 665 -8.64 -38.12 30.82
N ILE A 666 -9.16 -38.54 29.67
CA ILE A 666 -9.64 -37.65 28.60
C ILE A 666 -11.17 -37.61 28.73
N GLY A 667 -11.73 -36.41 28.89
CA GLY A 667 -13.16 -36.18 29.06
C GLY A 667 -13.75 -35.20 28.07
#